data_AF-A0AAN0KS74-F1
#
_entry.id   AF-A0AAN0KS74-F1
#
_cell.length_a   1.000
_cell.length_b   1.000
_cell.length_c   1.000
_cell.angle_alpha   90.00
_cell.angle_beta   90.00
_cell.angle_gamma   90.00
#
_symmetry.space_group_name_H-M   'P 1'
#
loop_
_entity.id
_entity.type
_entity.pdbx_description
1 polymer ?
#
loop_
_entity_poly.entity_id
_entity_poly.type
_entity_poly.pdbx_seq_one_letter_code
_entity_poly.pdbx_strand_id
1 'polypeptide(L)'
;MGTAGGSVLCSGTTTGQYQINAANVQLTNDATGDMTLNGASVGLIYAVETAANGVLVINQGKMTWDNALYLIPAGGGRALANIGYLTHNNFSAARFRNEAGASLVMTTASPALTDSGLDVVAVAASAANSQATVTNAGSITFTNTATGASVSNNVIEVLAQNFTVTNTGLVNSQSSADAFTNGFQPRMWAPASGGSGSTINAGQIHVTNTHPTRTLGSTGIYQRATASSLVQNSGSVSVVNTSAGATSAIGGIAVIGYANSTGLSRINNTGSVIVDSPSNYVYAAQSGAASNTNPATIDNSGLLEIKSSTAIPDPAFRATVMVLPSAAGLTALQTINNSASGIIRSDPQSYAVLAYQDVPVHLNNAGTVSGSVFLSGGADTLVHTGGSITGRIHMGAGNDSMQASGGTLVGITAMDEGDDALTLLAGVDVSQAPQFDGGAGNDILTLDGVAMRGFTGSNNLANGSNLTLWETIHLANAANLQLRGSLFESGAAAQLNIDGAATLNASAAQGTFSVYGSIASAGTIRLADASAAADDRLTLTGNFSGTASNVVVLDTVLGDSNSASDVLEVNGSTSGASTLRIVNANGLGAVTSGNGILVVKVDGASDAVFSLEGGSISAGGFSYTLNKVGNNWYLQSMLLAPTVSVACTPAELFDSVNQVSTCTLTLSQAAPAQGLSVNLNLPAANPRYSTSCLQTITIPAGASTATCTIVATPNTDPNDGDVLAELSIAPATAAGSYEPAGTPAQVLVRDDDNRGAAVKAVPSSGYGNLLLLSLSLSGAGMLLARRQQQQAVAHQKTH
;
A
#
# COMPACT_ATOMS: atom_id res chain seq x y z
N MET A 1 16.65 -14.38 -64.79
CA MET A 1 15.36 -13.69 -65.03
C MET A 1 14.24 -14.69 -64.80
N GLY A 2 13.27 -14.37 -63.94
CA GLY A 2 12.13 -15.24 -63.66
C GLY A 2 11.00 -15.05 -64.67
N THR A 3 10.21 -16.08 -64.94
CA THR A 3 8.97 -16.01 -65.72
C THR A 3 7.79 -15.71 -64.79
N ALA A 4 6.72 -15.07 -65.29
CA ALA A 4 5.54 -14.77 -64.49
C ALA A 4 4.95 -16.04 -63.87
N GLY A 5 4.67 -16.03 -62.55
CA GLY A 5 4.21 -17.21 -61.80
C GLY A 5 5.25 -18.31 -61.60
N GLY A 6 6.52 -18.06 -61.95
CA GLY A 6 7.60 -19.04 -61.85
C GLY A 6 8.18 -19.18 -60.45
N SER A 7 8.65 -20.39 -60.12
CA SER A 7 9.51 -20.66 -58.97
C SER A 7 10.96 -20.80 -59.43
N VAL A 8 11.88 -20.09 -58.79
CA VAL A 8 13.32 -20.14 -59.04
C VAL A 8 13.99 -20.75 -57.83
N LEU A 9 14.74 -21.83 -58.03
CA LEU A 9 15.54 -22.49 -57.00
C LEU A 9 17.02 -22.18 -57.22
N CYS A 10 17.71 -21.71 -56.19
CA CYS A 10 19.15 -21.48 -56.17
C CYS A 10 19.80 -22.50 -55.22
N SER A 11 20.80 -23.23 -55.72
CA SER A 11 21.56 -24.26 -55.00
C SER A 11 23.06 -24.10 -55.26
N GLY A 12 23.90 -24.55 -54.31
CA GLY A 12 25.36 -24.40 -54.39
C GLY A 12 25.84 -22.94 -54.33
N THR A 13 27.12 -22.71 -54.67
CA THR A 13 27.70 -21.36 -54.61
C THR A 13 27.37 -20.56 -55.86
N THR A 14 26.80 -19.37 -55.68
CA THR A 14 26.51 -18.44 -56.76
C THR A 14 27.03 -17.05 -56.45
N THR A 15 27.51 -16.33 -57.47
CA THR A 15 28.05 -14.97 -57.31
C THR A 15 27.34 -14.03 -58.27
N GLY A 16 26.90 -12.88 -57.75
CA GLY A 16 26.27 -11.82 -58.54
C GLY A 16 24.85 -11.49 -58.09
N GLN A 17 24.14 -10.74 -58.95
CA GLN A 17 22.82 -10.23 -58.66
C GLN A 17 21.72 -11.07 -59.33
N TYR A 18 20.64 -11.30 -58.60
CA TYR A 18 19.40 -11.92 -59.06
C TYR A 18 18.31 -10.88 -59.22
N GLN A 19 18.02 -10.54 -60.47
CA GLN A 19 16.96 -9.61 -60.80
C GLN A 19 15.62 -10.33 -61.03
N ILE A 20 14.58 -9.89 -60.30
CA ILE A 20 13.19 -10.33 -60.44
C ILE A 20 12.42 -9.25 -61.18
N ASN A 21 11.97 -9.55 -62.40
CA ASN A 21 11.30 -8.61 -63.31
C ASN A 21 9.97 -9.14 -63.85
N ALA A 22 9.35 -10.09 -63.14
CA ALA A 22 8.07 -10.68 -63.49
C ALA A 22 7.16 -10.80 -62.27
N ALA A 23 5.85 -10.83 -62.52
CA ALA A 23 4.80 -10.93 -61.51
C ALA A 23 4.78 -12.31 -60.82
N ASN A 24 4.41 -12.36 -59.53
CA ASN A 24 4.20 -13.61 -58.77
C ASN A 24 5.40 -14.56 -58.76
N VAL A 25 6.62 -14.04 -58.67
CA VAL A 25 7.83 -14.86 -58.63
C VAL A 25 8.12 -15.29 -57.20
N GLN A 26 8.39 -16.58 -57.03
CA GLN A 26 9.01 -17.13 -55.82
C GLN A 26 10.48 -17.44 -56.10
N LEU A 27 11.39 -16.86 -55.34
CA LEU A 27 12.81 -17.25 -55.33
C LEU A 27 13.12 -17.98 -54.03
N THR A 28 13.74 -19.15 -54.13
CA THR A 28 14.19 -19.94 -52.97
C THR A 28 15.70 -20.18 -53.07
N ASN A 29 16.47 -19.64 -52.12
CA ASN A 29 17.85 -20.07 -51.89
C ASN A 29 17.80 -21.26 -50.94
N ASP A 30 18.07 -22.47 -51.44
CA ASP A 30 17.93 -23.68 -50.63
C ASP A 30 19.03 -23.81 -49.56
N ALA A 31 18.94 -24.83 -48.72
CA ALA A 31 19.87 -25.04 -47.61
C ALA A 31 21.34 -25.26 -48.04
N THR A 32 21.59 -25.58 -49.31
CA THR A 32 22.95 -25.74 -49.86
C THR A 32 23.45 -24.49 -50.57
N GLY A 33 22.57 -23.51 -50.78
CA GLY A 33 22.88 -22.29 -51.51
C GLY A 33 23.77 -21.33 -50.71
N ASP A 34 24.86 -20.89 -51.32
CA ASP A 34 25.75 -19.84 -50.81
C ASP A 34 25.88 -18.73 -51.86
N MET A 35 25.01 -17.73 -51.72
CA MET A 35 24.94 -16.62 -52.66
C MET A 35 25.86 -15.50 -52.17
N THR A 36 26.72 -14.99 -53.05
CA THR A 36 27.74 -13.99 -52.72
C THR A 36 27.69 -12.79 -53.65
N LEU A 37 27.97 -11.61 -53.10
CA LEU A 37 28.11 -10.37 -53.84
C LEU A 37 29.22 -9.54 -53.20
N ASN A 38 30.00 -8.81 -54.01
CA ASN A 38 31.04 -7.93 -53.51
C ASN A 38 30.97 -6.56 -54.18
N GLY A 39 31.25 -5.51 -53.41
CA GLY A 39 31.36 -4.17 -53.93
C GLY A 39 30.00 -3.58 -54.25
N ALA A 40 29.95 -2.78 -55.30
CA ALA A 40 28.81 -1.93 -55.55
C ALA A 40 27.71 -2.58 -56.38
N SER A 41 26.48 -2.47 -55.88
CA SER A 41 25.28 -3.05 -56.49
C SER A 41 24.03 -2.44 -55.84
N VAL A 42 22.83 -2.79 -56.33
CA VAL A 42 21.54 -2.47 -55.70
C VAL A 42 21.03 -3.55 -54.74
N GLY A 43 21.66 -4.73 -54.78
CA GLY A 43 21.34 -5.89 -53.94
C GLY A 43 21.79 -7.21 -54.55
N LEU A 44 21.87 -8.25 -53.72
CA LEU A 44 22.05 -9.63 -54.19
C LEU A 44 20.75 -10.14 -54.81
N ILE A 45 19.62 -9.81 -54.20
CA ILE A 45 18.28 -9.97 -54.79
C ILE A 45 17.71 -8.59 -55.05
N TYR A 46 17.21 -8.38 -56.26
CA TYR A 46 16.63 -7.10 -56.68
C TYR A 46 15.34 -7.31 -57.47
N ALA A 47 14.21 -6.97 -56.86
CA ALA A 47 12.92 -6.93 -57.54
C ALA A 47 12.68 -5.54 -58.14
N VAL A 48 12.65 -5.45 -59.48
CA VAL A 48 12.34 -4.20 -60.19
C VAL A 48 10.85 -3.88 -60.14
N GLU A 49 10.49 -2.61 -60.33
CA GLU A 49 9.11 -2.17 -60.49
C GLU A 49 8.43 -2.91 -61.64
N THR A 50 7.44 -3.75 -61.32
CA THR A 50 6.57 -4.40 -62.30
C THR A 50 5.12 -4.06 -62.00
N ALA A 51 4.32 -3.79 -63.04
CA ALA A 51 2.92 -3.38 -62.92
C ALA A 51 1.94 -4.47 -62.43
N ALA A 52 2.39 -5.62 -61.91
CA ALA A 52 1.51 -6.67 -61.39
C ALA A 52 2.18 -7.65 -60.40
N ASN A 53 1.41 -7.99 -59.35
CA ASN A 53 1.41 -9.14 -58.43
C ASN A 53 2.71 -9.56 -57.69
N GLY A 54 2.58 -9.73 -56.37
CA GLY A 54 3.66 -9.74 -55.37
C GLY A 54 4.84 -10.72 -55.51
N VAL A 55 5.87 -10.48 -54.70
CA VAL A 55 7.15 -11.22 -54.70
C VAL A 55 7.33 -11.99 -53.39
N LEU A 56 7.83 -13.23 -53.47
CA LEU A 56 8.23 -14.03 -52.32
C LEU A 56 9.68 -14.50 -52.46
N VAL A 57 10.51 -14.16 -51.48
CA VAL A 57 11.89 -14.65 -51.37
C VAL A 57 12.00 -15.50 -50.11
N ILE A 58 12.51 -16.73 -50.26
CA ILE A 58 12.78 -17.66 -49.16
C ILE A 58 14.29 -17.94 -49.13
N ASN A 59 14.92 -17.75 -47.98
CA ASN A 59 16.30 -18.11 -47.73
C ASN A 59 16.36 -19.28 -46.73
N GLN A 60 16.96 -20.39 -47.15
CA GLN A 60 17.30 -21.55 -46.34
C GLN A 60 18.80 -21.74 -46.20
N GLY A 61 19.59 -21.14 -47.08
CA GLY A 61 21.05 -21.19 -47.09
C GLY A 61 21.69 -19.89 -46.61
N LYS A 62 22.79 -19.52 -47.25
CA LYS A 62 23.60 -18.34 -46.94
C LYS A 62 23.52 -17.29 -48.04
N MET A 63 23.41 -16.02 -47.65
CA MET A 63 23.57 -14.87 -48.53
C MET A 63 24.58 -13.89 -47.92
N THR A 64 25.60 -13.52 -48.69
CA THR A 64 26.67 -12.63 -48.24
C THR A 64 26.84 -11.46 -49.20
N TRP A 65 26.83 -10.23 -48.70
CA TRP A 65 27.23 -9.06 -49.46
C TRP A 65 28.37 -8.32 -48.75
N ASP A 66 29.57 -8.50 -49.28
CA ASP A 66 30.79 -7.92 -48.73
C ASP A 66 31.12 -6.57 -49.35
N ASN A 67 31.54 -5.62 -48.50
CA ASN A 67 31.86 -4.26 -48.90
C ASN A 67 30.75 -3.68 -49.79
N ALA A 68 29.50 -3.72 -49.33
CA ALA A 68 28.39 -3.15 -50.05
C ALA A 68 28.65 -1.65 -50.28
N LEU A 69 28.84 -1.27 -51.54
CA LEU A 69 29.19 0.09 -51.95
C LEU A 69 28.00 0.77 -52.63
N TYR A 70 27.93 2.09 -52.44
CA TYR A 70 26.97 2.95 -53.10
C TYR A 70 27.53 3.45 -54.45
N LEU A 71 26.90 3.10 -55.58
CA LEU A 71 27.26 3.62 -56.91
C LEU A 71 26.28 4.72 -57.36
N ILE A 72 26.75 5.98 -57.32
CA ILE A 72 26.40 7.15 -58.17
C ILE A 72 24.93 7.68 -58.16
N PRO A 73 24.63 8.89 -58.71
CA PRO A 73 23.99 10.02 -58.03
C PRO A 73 22.47 10.09 -58.27
N ALA A 74 21.79 8.96 -58.27
CA ALA A 74 20.33 8.90 -58.37
C ALA A 74 19.77 8.27 -57.10
N GLY A 75 18.93 9.03 -56.38
CA GLY A 75 18.36 8.64 -55.09
C GLY A 75 17.63 7.29 -55.09
N GLY A 76 17.44 6.76 -53.89
CA GLY A 76 16.85 5.44 -53.61
C GLY A 76 17.80 4.60 -52.77
N GLY A 77 17.29 3.82 -51.81
CA GLY A 77 18.16 3.01 -50.93
C GLY A 77 18.54 1.66 -51.51
N ARG A 78 19.29 0.88 -50.73
CA ARG A 78 20.01 -0.32 -51.17
C ARG A 78 19.80 -1.44 -50.15
N ALA A 79 19.62 -2.67 -50.61
CA ALA A 79 19.51 -3.79 -49.69
C ALA A 79 20.09 -5.11 -50.20
N LEU A 80 20.66 -5.95 -49.32
CA LEU A 80 21.12 -7.29 -49.70
C LEU A 80 19.98 -8.09 -50.34
N ALA A 81 18.82 -8.12 -49.66
CA ALA A 81 17.56 -8.54 -50.25
C ALA A 81 16.66 -7.33 -50.48
N ASN A 82 16.65 -6.80 -51.70
CA ASN A 82 15.85 -5.66 -52.12
C ASN A 82 14.55 -6.12 -52.80
N ILE A 83 13.46 -6.16 -52.03
CA ILE A 83 12.13 -6.60 -52.47
C ILE A 83 11.23 -5.37 -52.61
N GLY A 84 11.35 -4.70 -53.74
CA GLY A 84 10.48 -3.56 -54.09
C GLY A 84 10.88 -2.25 -53.42
N TYR A 85 12.11 -2.09 -52.92
CA TYR A 85 12.61 -0.86 -52.29
C TYR A 85 12.82 0.28 -53.31
N LEU A 86 11.74 0.68 -53.95
CA LEU A 86 11.64 1.83 -54.84
C LEU A 86 10.35 2.57 -54.50
N THR A 87 10.43 3.90 -54.56
CA THR A 87 9.46 4.82 -53.96
C THR A 87 8.07 4.80 -54.61
N HIS A 88 7.87 4.02 -55.68
CA HIS A 88 6.63 4.03 -56.45
C HIS A 88 6.22 2.62 -56.93
N ASN A 89 6.56 1.57 -56.17
CA ASN A 89 6.16 0.20 -56.54
C ASN A 89 4.64 -0.02 -56.32
N ASN A 90 3.99 -0.76 -57.23
CA ASN A 90 2.58 -1.15 -57.15
C ASN A 90 2.40 -2.62 -56.72
N PHE A 91 3.28 -3.14 -55.85
CA PHE A 91 3.17 -4.53 -55.41
C PHE A 91 1.93 -4.75 -54.52
N SER A 92 1.21 -5.85 -54.80
CA SER A 92 0.13 -6.34 -53.93
C SER A 92 0.63 -7.11 -52.72
N ALA A 93 1.87 -7.60 -52.75
CA ALA A 93 2.55 -8.18 -51.60
C ALA A 93 4.07 -8.19 -51.79
N ALA A 94 4.84 -7.85 -50.75
CA ALA A 94 6.29 -8.05 -50.70
C ALA A 94 6.65 -8.95 -49.53
N ARG A 95 7.22 -10.13 -49.77
CA ARG A 95 7.46 -11.14 -48.72
C ARG A 95 8.90 -11.63 -48.71
N PHE A 96 9.52 -11.61 -47.53
CA PHE A 96 10.81 -12.24 -47.26
C PHE A 96 10.71 -13.24 -46.11
N ARG A 97 11.37 -14.38 -46.25
CA ARG A 97 11.46 -15.41 -45.21
C ARG A 97 12.88 -15.94 -45.10
N ASN A 98 13.55 -15.65 -43.99
CA ASN A 98 14.80 -16.30 -43.60
C ASN A 98 14.49 -17.44 -42.65
N GLU A 99 14.69 -18.69 -43.08
CA GLU A 99 14.34 -19.88 -42.31
C GLU A 99 15.37 -20.20 -41.22
N ALA A 100 14.99 -21.10 -40.32
CA ALA A 100 15.90 -21.56 -39.27
C ALA A 100 17.15 -22.23 -39.91
N GLY A 101 18.34 -21.91 -39.40
CA GLY A 101 19.62 -22.36 -39.95
C GLY A 101 20.16 -21.51 -41.11
N ALA A 102 19.35 -20.62 -41.67
CA ALA A 102 19.75 -19.74 -42.77
C ALA A 102 20.44 -18.46 -42.25
N SER A 103 21.36 -17.90 -43.05
CA SER A 103 22.15 -16.73 -42.63
C SER A 103 22.28 -15.65 -43.71
N LEU A 104 22.08 -14.39 -43.30
CA LEU A 104 22.39 -13.21 -44.09
C LEU A 104 23.53 -12.45 -43.43
N VAL A 105 24.56 -12.10 -44.20
CA VAL A 105 25.70 -11.31 -43.73
C VAL A 105 25.94 -10.16 -44.70
N MET A 106 25.95 -8.94 -44.18
CA MET A 106 26.21 -7.73 -44.95
C MET A 106 27.28 -6.90 -44.26
N THR A 107 28.26 -6.40 -45.03
CA THR A 107 29.31 -5.51 -44.51
C THR A 107 29.48 -4.26 -45.38
N THR A 108 29.74 -3.10 -44.76
CA THR A 108 30.06 -1.84 -45.45
C THR A 108 31.34 -1.25 -44.86
N ALA A 109 32.31 -0.84 -45.68
CA ALA A 109 33.67 -0.48 -45.21
C ALA A 109 34.35 0.74 -45.89
N SER A 110 33.71 1.43 -46.85
CA SER A 110 34.41 2.37 -47.75
C SER A 110 34.21 3.87 -47.45
N PRO A 111 35.18 4.77 -47.74
CA PRO A 111 35.19 6.16 -47.27
C PRO A 111 34.40 7.19 -48.10
N ALA A 112 33.60 6.78 -49.07
CA ALA A 112 33.11 7.67 -50.13
C ALA A 112 31.58 7.78 -50.21
N LEU A 113 30.92 7.95 -49.06
CA LEU A 113 29.55 8.45 -49.07
C LEU A 113 29.65 9.96 -48.86
N THR A 114 29.30 10.74 -49.86
CA THR A 114 29.31 12.23 -49.80
C THR A 114 27.90 12.82 -49.77
N ASP A 115 26.87 12.01 -50.01
CA ASP A 115 25.46 12.41 -49.98
C ASP A 115 24.80 12.05 -48.64
N SER A 116 24.14 13.03 -48.04
CA SER A 116 23.29 12.85 -46.85
C SER A 116 21.91 12.32 -47.23
N GLY A 117 21.41 11.28 -46.55
CA GLY A 117 20.02 10.82 -46.64
C GLY A 117 19.79 9.51 -47.39
N LEU A 118 20.74 8.57 -47.32
CA LEU A 118 20.68 7.28 -48.01
C LEU A 118 20.49 6.12 -47.03
N ASP A 119 19.63 5.16 -47.35
CA ASP A 119 19.33 4.00 -46.51
C ASP A 119 20.01 2.73 -47.05
N VAL A 120 20.81 2.08 -46.22
CA VAL A 120 21.44 0.78 -46.49
C VAL A 120 20.84 -0.26 -45.56
N VAL A 121 20.35 -1.37 -46.13
CA VAL A 121 19.53 -2.33 -45.41
C VAL A 121 19.96 -3.77 -45.67
N ALA A 122 19.89 -4.68 -44.70
CA ALA A 122 20.10 -6.10 -45.01
C ALA A 122 18.87 -6.69 -45.75
N VAL A 123 17.67 -6.44 -45.25
CA VAL A 123 16.41 -6.87 -45.88
C VAL A 123 15.46 -5.69 -46.01
N ALA A 124 15.11 -5.36 -47.24
CA ALA A 124 14.14 -4.35 -47.56
C ALA A 124 12.92 -4.97 -48.23
N ALA A 125 11.73 -4.79 -47.65
CA ALA A 125 10.47 -5.23 -48.24
C ALA A 125 9.49 -4.05 -48.33
N SER A 126 9.10 -3.67 -49.54
CA SER A 126 8.17 -2.56 -49.75
C SER A 126 7.02 -2.92 -50.68
N ALA A 127 5.82 -2.48 -50.29
CA ALA A 127 4.57 -2.61 -51.03
C ALA A 127 3.70 -1.38 -50.76
N ALA A 128 3.90 -0.31 -51.55
CA ALA A 128 3.46 1.05 -51.23
C ALA A 128 1.99 1.15 -50.76
N ASN A 129 1.07 0.55 -51.52
CA ASN A 129 -0.37 0.60 -51.24
C ASN A 129 -0.92 -0.77 -50.81
N SER A 130 -0.09 -1.64 -50.23
CA SER A 130 -0.50 -3.00 -49.91
C SER A 130 0.24 -3.62 -48.72
N GLN A 131 0.51 -4.92 -48.74
CA GLN A 131 1.06 -5.67 -47.61
C GLN A 131 2.54 -6.01 -47.79
N ALA A 132 3.35 -5.80 -46.76
CA ALA A 132 4.71 -6.33 -46.71
C ALA A 132 4.94 -7.21 -45.47
N THR A 133 5.61 -8.34 -45.65
CA THR A 133 5.87 -9.31 -44.59
C THR A 133 7.32 -9.75 -44.59
N VAL A 134 7.99 -9.63 -43.44
CA VAL A 134 9.35 -10.13 -43.26
C VAL A 134 9.37 -11.08 -42.06
N THR A 135 9.90 -12.28 -42.28
CA THR A 135 10.08 -13.29 -41.22
C THR A 135 11.54 -13.69 -41.13
N ASN A 136 12.09 -13.71 -39.90
CA ASN A 136 13.44 -14.15 -39.60
C ASN A 136 13.44 -15.20 -38.49
N ALA A 137 13.73 -16.44 -38.84
CA ALA A 137 14.01 -17.53 -37.90
C ALA A 137 15.51 -17.93 -37.87
N GLY A 138 16.29 -17.47 -38.84
CA GLY A 138 17.74 -17.65 -38.91
C GLY A 138 18.52 -16.47 -38.31
N SER A 139 19.69 -16.18 -38.87
CA SER A 139 20.52 -15.04 -38.43
C SER A 139 20.65 -13.97 -39.52
N ILE A 140 20.52 -12.70 -39.15
CA ILE A 140 20.86 -11.56 -40.03
C ILE A 140 21.88 -10.69 -39.30
N THR A 141 23.06 -10.52 -39.89
CA THR A 141 24.11 -9.65 -39.35
C THR A 141 24.45 -8.57 -40.35
N PHE A 142 24.39 -7.31 -39.91
CA PHE A 142 24.84 -6.17 -40.68
C PHE A 142 25.92 -5.41 -39.88
N THR A 143 27.12 -5.31 -40.45
CA THR A 143 28.24 -4.54 -39.90
C THR A 143 28.56 -3.34 -40.77
N ASN A 144 28.49 -2.13 -40.21
CA ASN A 144 28.84 -0.89 -40.87
C ASN A 144 30.06 -0.23 -40.25
N THR A 145 31.13 -0.14 -41.04
CA THR A 145 32.41 0.49 -40.67
C THR A 145 32.77 1.66 -41.61
N ALA A 146 31.82 2.11 -42.43
CA ALA A 146 32.04 3.20 -43.38
C ALA A 146 32.37 4.53 -42.65
N THR A 147 33.30 5.28 -43.21
CA THR A 147 33.70 6.61 -42.70
C THR A 147 33.21 7.68 -43.66
N GLY A 148 32.39 8.64 -43.20
CA GLY A 148 31.82 9.72 -44.04
C GLY A 148 30.39 9.45 -44.54
N ALA A 149 29.60 10.53 -44.57
CA ALA A 149 28.15 10.71 -44.77
C ALA A 149 27.15 9.83 -43.98
N SER A 150 26.04 10.49 -43.65
CA SER A 150 24.86 9.99 -42.93
C SER A 150 24.12 8.93 -43.74
N VAL A 151 24.30 7.67 -43.37
CA VAL A 151 23.46 6.55 -43.85
C VAL A 151 22.57 6.01 -42.72
N SER A 152 21.33 5.65 -43.02
CA SER A 152 20.59 4.77 -42.11
C SER A 152 21.07 3.35 -42.32
N ASN A 153 21.51 2.71 -41.24
CA ASN A 153 21.88 1.31 -41.13
C ASN A 153 20.70 0.56 -40.50
N ASN A 154 19.85 -0.04 -41.33
CA ASN A 154 18.70 -0.81 -40.87
C ASN A 154 18.94 -2.29 -41.16
N VAL A 155 18.71 -3.20 -40.20
CA VAL A 155 18.81 -4.64 -40.54
C VAL A 155 17.59 -5.05 -41.36
N ILE A 156 16.40 -4.69 -40.88
CA ILE A 156 15.15 -4.93 -41.60
C ILE A 156 14.38 -3.63 -41.74
N GLU A 157 14.09 -3.24 -42.97
CA GLU A 157 13.22 -2.12 -43.28
C GLU A 157 12.00 -2.61 -44.05
N VAL A 158 10.82 -2.24 -43.54
CA VAL A 158 9.54 -2.61 -44.16
C VAL A 158 8.71 -1.36 -44.39
N LEU A 159 8.20 -1.22 -45.60
CA LEU A 159 7.66 0.02 -46.12
C LEU A 159 6.38 -0.25 -46.92
N ALA A 160 5.22 -0.24 -46.24
CA ALA A 160 3.93 -0.66 -46.84
C ALA A 160 2.71 -0.02 -46.15
N GLN A 161 1.51 -0.12 -46.75
CA GLN A 161 0.27 0.30 -46.08
C GLN A 161 -0.01 -0.58 -44.85
N ASN A 162 0.19 -1.89 -44.98
CA ASN A 162 0.13 -2.81 -43.85
C ASN A 162 1.42 -3.63 -43.80
N PHE A 163 2.00 -3.78 -42.61
CA PHE A 163 3.22 -4.55 -42.46
C PHE A 163 3.17 -5.55 -41.32
N THR A 164 3.90 -6.65 -41.49
CA THR A 164 4.15 -7.62 -40.43
C THR A 164 5.63 -8.01 -40.44
N VAL A 165 6.30 -7.80 -39.31
CA VAL A 165 7.69 -8.24 -39.10
C VAL A 165 7.71 -9.26 -37.98
N THR A 166 8.35 -10.41 -38.19
CA THR A 166 8.46 -11.44 -37.17
C THR A 166 9.90 -11.91 -37.06
N ASN A 167 10.44 -11.90 -35.85
CA ASN A 167 11.76 -12.41 -35.52
C ASN A 167 11.67 -13.47 -34.43
N THR A 168 12.10 -14.68 -34.75
CA THR A 168 12.34 -15.77 -33.80
C THR A 168 13.81 -16.18 -33.75
N GLY A 169 14.63 -15.62 -34.64
CA GLY A 169 16.07 -15.88 -34.74
C GLY A 169 16.93 -14.74 -34.18
N LEU A 170 18.10 -14.54 -34.78
CA LEU A 170 19.07 -13.51 -34.41
C LEU A 170 19.09 -12.37 -35.41
N VAL A 171 19.09 -11.14 -34.90
CA VAL A 171 19.31 -9.91 -35.64
C VAL A 171 20.41 -9.15 -34.95
N ASN A 172 21.50 -8.87 -35.67
CA ASN A 172 22.67 -8.19 -35.14
C ASN A 172 23.03 -7.00 -36.05
N SER A 173 22.94 -5.79 -35.52
CA SER A 173 23.35 -4.56 -36.18
C SER A 173 24.56 -4.00 -35.45
N GLN A 174 25.68 -3.84 -36.15
CA GLN A 174 26.91 -3.28 -35.59
C GLN A 174 27.32 -2.10 -36.44
N SER A 175 27.57 -0.97 -35.79
CA SER A 175 28.00 0.26 -36.46
C SER A 175 29.16 0.90 -35.72
N SER A 176 30.19 1.30 -36.45
CA SER A 176 31.22 2.23 -36.00
C SER A 176 31.24 3.47 -36.89
N ALA A 177 30.12 3.76 -37.56
CA ALA A 177 29.94 4.84 -38.52
C ALA A 177 28.98 5.93 -37.99
N ASP A 178 29.07 7.13 -38.57
CA ASP A 178 28.11 8.23 -38.36
C ASP A 178 26.74 7.90 -39.01
N ALA A 179 25.95 7.05 -38.35
CA ALA A 179 24.72 6.47 -38.90
C ALA A 179 23.57 6.40 -37.90
N PHE A 180 22.32 6.44 -38.39
CA PHE A 180 21.18 5.92 -37.65
C PHE A 180 21.25 4.40 -37.69
N THR A 181 21.35 3.73 -36.54
CA THR A 181 21.55 2.27 -36.50
C THR A 181 20.34 1.58 -35.89
N ASN A 182 19.55 0.88 -36.71
CA ASN A 182 18.35 0.21 -36.26
C ASN A 182 18.38 -1.29 -36.49
N GLY A 183 17.79 -2.05 -35.57
CA GLY A 183 17.45 -3.45 -35.81
C GLY A 183 16.31 -3.51 -36.83
N PHE A 184 15.12 -3.13 -36.38
CA PHE A 184 13.91 -3.08 -37.20
C PHE A 184 13.43 -1.64 -37.38
N GLN A 185 13.13 -1.29 -38.63
CA GLN A 185 12.52 -0.01 -39.00
C GLN A 185 11.26 -0.22 -39.87
N PRO A 186 10.20 -0.87 -39.36
CA PRO A 186 8.95 -1.00 -40.10
C PRO A 186 8.14 0.31 -40.03
N ARG A 187 7.80 0.86 -41.18
CA ARG A 187 7.12 2.15 -41.32
C ARG A 187 6.08 2.09 -42.44
N MET A 188 5.09 2.97 -42.39
CA MET A 188 4.13 3.10 -43.48
C MET A 188 4.68 3.84 -44.70
N TRP A 189 4.24 3.40 -45.88
CA TRP A 189 4.58 4.06 -47.15
C TRP A 189 3.70 5.28 -47.43
N ALA A 190 4.28 6.47 -47.32
CA ALA A 190 3.53 7.73 -47.23
C ALA A 190 2.46 7.68 -46.10
N PRO A 191 2.01 8.80 -45.53
CA PRO A 191 0.93 8.76 -44.55
C PRO A 191 -0.43 8.47 -45.23
N ALA A 192 -0.57 7.29 -45.85
CA ALA A 192 -1.85 6.76 -46.31
C ALA A 192 -2.79 6.62 -45.12
N SER A 193 -4.05 7.03 -45.27
CA SER A 193 -5.04 6.87 -44.21
C SER A 193 -5.34 5.38 -43.97
N GLY A 194 -5.35 4.96 -42.69
CA GLY A 194 -5.91 3.66 -42.28
C GLY A 194 -5.01 2.42 -42.35
N GLY A 195 -3.68 2.56 -42.45
CA GLY A 195 -2.76 1.41 -42.49
C GLY A 195 -2.28 0.94 -41.11
N SER A 196 -2.20 -0.38 -40.89
CA SER A 196 -1.83 -0.98 -39.59
C SER A 196 -0.48 -1.71 -39.63
N GLY A 197 0.20 -1.72 -38.49
CA GLY A 197 1.55 -2.30 -38.35
C GLY A 197 1.67 -3.28 -37.19
N SER A 198 2.36 -4.40 -37.42
CA SER A 198 2.66 -5.39 -36.38
C SER A 198 4.13 -5.84 -36.44
N THR A 199 4.81 -5.82 -35.30
CA THR A 199 6.14 -6.41 -35.14
C THR A 199 6.15 -7.39 -33.98
N ILE A 200 6.68 -8.59 -34.19
CA ILE A 200 6.79 -9.65 -33.20
C ILE A 200 8.26 -10.03 -33.05
N ASN A 201 8.82 -9.88 -31.86
CA ASN A 201 10.15 -10.36 -31.50
C ASN A 201 10.06 -11.42 -30.40
N ALA A 202 10.31 -12.66 -30.76
CA ALA A 202 10.54 -13.78 -29.84
C ALA A 202 12.01 -14.27 -29.84
N GLY A 203 12.85 -13.66 -30.70
CA GLY A 203 14.27 -13.98 -30.84
C GLY A 203 15.17 -12.97 -30.11
N GLN A 204 16.34 -12.71 -30.71
CA GLN A 204 17.33 -11.78 -30.19
C GLN A 204 17.56 -10.65 -31.20
N ILE A 205 17.53 -9.41 -30.71
CA ILE A 205 17.93 -8.22 -31.46
C ILE A 205 19.06 -7.55 -30.68
N HIS A 206 20.24 -7.47 -31.30
CA HIS A 206 21.38 -6.71 -30.80
C HIS A 206 21.67 -5.55 -31.73
N VAL A 207 21.74 -4.34 -31.17
CA VAL A 207 22.18 -3.14 -31.86
C VAL A 207 23.37 -2.59 -31.10
N THR A 208 24.50 -2.42 -31.76
CA THR A 208 25.72 -1.90 -31.15
C THR A 208 26.25 -0.76 -31.98
N ASN A 209 26.39 0.42 -31.38
CA ASN A 209 27.07 1.56 -31.96
C ASN A 209 28.30 1.94 -31.13
N THR A 210 29.46 1.94 -31.79
CA THR A 210 30.77 2.19 -31.17
C THR A 210 31.46 3.44 -31.71
N HIS A 211 30.74 4.29 -32.44
CA HIS A 211 31.36 5.49 -33.00
C HIS A 211 31.86 6.40 -31.85
N PRO A 212 33.12 6.88 -31.90
CA PRO A 212 33.79 7.43 -30.72
C PRO A 212 33.28 8.80 -30.27
N THR A 213 32.70 9.60 -31.17
CA THR A 213 32.39 11.02 -30.88
C THR A 213 31.00 11.48 -31.31
N ARG A 214 30.31 10.72 -32.16
CA ARG A 214 29.03 11.13 -32.78
C ARG A 214 28.17 9.91 -33.08
N THR A 215 26.88 9.99 -32.84
CA THR A 215 25.91 8.97 -33.28
C THR A 215 24.66 9.71 -33.72
N LEU A 216 24.10 9.38 -34.89
CA LEU A 216 22.87 10.03 -35.31
C LEU A 216 21.66 9.50 -34.54
N GLY A 217 21.63 8.21 -34.20
CA GLY A 217 20.64 7.57 -33.33
C GLY A 217 20.79 6.06 -33.37
N SER A 218 20.20 5.33 -32.41
CA SER A 218 20.20 3.86 -32.47
C SER A 218 18.99 3.26 -31.79
N THR A 219 18.21 2.43 -32.50
CA THR A 219 17.00 1.83 -31.94
C THR A 219 16.85 0.35 -32.26
N GLY A 220 16.50 -0.48 -31.27
CA GLY A 220 16.24 -1.90 -31.50
C GLY A 220 15.07 -2.12 -32.46
N ILE A 221 13.89 -1.60 -32.11
CA ILE A 221 12.67 -1.63 -32.93
C ILE A 221 12.10 -0.21 -32.99
N TYR A 222 11.98 0.35 -34.19
CA TYR A 222 11.38 1.66 -34.41
C TYR A 222 10.21 1.55 -35.39
N GLN A 223 8.98 1.62 -34.86
CA GLN A 223 7.75 1.38 -35.63
C GLN A 223 6.89 2.63 -35.75
N ARG A 224 6.34 2.87 -36.97
CA ARG A 224 5.37 3.96 -37.22
C ARG A 224 4.21 3.52 -38.11
N ALA A 225 2.98 3.89 -37.74
CA ALA A 225 1.76 3.65 -38.51
C ALA A 225 0.72 4.78 -38.32
N THR A 226 -0.27 4.86 -39.22
CA THR A 226 -1.37 5.85 -39.20
C THR A 226 -2.65 5.27 -38.56
N ALA A 227 -2.85 3.95 -38.61
CA ALA A 227 -3.85 3.25 -37.80
C ALA A 227 -3.16 2.49 -36.65
N SER A 228 -3.65 1.31 -36.29
CA SER A 228 -3.15 0.55 -35.14
C SER A 228 -1.72 0.07 -35.36
N SER A 229 -0.87 0.26 -34.34
CA SER A 229 0.54 -0.08 -34.36
C SER A 229 0.85 -0.94 -33.13
N LEU A 230 1.27 -2.19 -33.34
CA LEU A 230 1.58 -3.14 -32.26
C LEU A 230 3.02 -3.63 -32.36
N VAL A 231 3.75 -3.61 -31.24
CA VAL A 231 5.01 -4.33 -31.07
C VAL A 231 4.85 -5.34 -29.93
N GLN A 232 5.15 -6.61 -30.17
CA GLN A 232 5.17 -7.67 -29.18
C GLN A 232 6.60 -8.17 -29.01
N ASN A 233 7.15 -8.03 -27.80
CA ASN A 233 8.48 -8.52 -27.46
C ASN A 233 8.40 -9.56 -26.34
N SER A 234 8.59 -10.83 -26.69
CA SER A 234 8.82 -11.94 -25.76
C SER A 234 10.28 -12.42 -25.73
N GLY A 235 11.08 -11.95 -26.69
CA GLY A 235 12.51 -12.23 -26.77
C GLY A 235 13.38 -11.19 -26.07
N SER A 236 14.55 -10.92 -26.63
CA SER A 236 15.47 -9.89 -26.12
C SER A 236 15.75 -8.82 -27.16
N VAL A 237 15.80 -7.57 -26.69
CA VAL A 237 16.29 -6.40 -27.43
C VAL A 237 17.40 -5.77 -26.59
N SER A 238 18.61 -5.73 -27.12
CA SER A 238 19.75 -5.08 -26.48
C SER A 238 20.29 -4.00 -27.40
N VAL A 239 20.43 -2.79 -26.86
CA VAL A 239 21.03 -1.66 -27.56
C VAL A 239 22.19 -1.13 -26.73
N VAL A 240 23.39 -1.14 -27.32
CA VAL A 240 24.61 -0.64 -26.71
C VAL A 240 25.13 0.51 -27.56
N ASN A 241 25.23 1.70 -26.99
CA ASN A 241 25.85 2.84 -27.64
C ASN A 241 26.95 3.38 -26.74
N THR A 242 28.20 3.44 -27.22
CA THR A 242 29.31 3.96 -26.41
C THR A 242 29.56 5.46 -26.61
N SER A 243 28.79 6.11 -27.50
CA SER A 243 28.95 7.53 -27.85
C SER A 243 28.18 8.44 -26.91
N ALA A 244 28.87 9.33 -26.21
CA ALA A 244 28.23 10.38 -25.40
C ALA A 244 27.63 11.51 -26.28
N GLY A 245 28.10 11.67 -27.53
CA GLY A 245 27.71 12.75 -28.45
C GLY A 245 26.55 12.43 -29.38
N ALA A 246 25.62 11.54 -28.99
CA ALA A 246 24.50 11.21 -29.85
C ALA A 246 23.58 12.43 -30.06
N THR A 247 23.25 12.74 -31.31
CA THR A 247 22.40 13.88 -31.68
C THR A 247 20.92 13.52 -31.75
N SER A 248 20.55 12.25 -31.61
CA SER A 248 19.16 11.81 -31.50
C SER A 248 19.03 10.61 -30.58
N ALA A 249 17.81 10.11 -30.43
CA ALA A 249 17.47 9.14 -29.41
C ALA A 249 18.19 7.79 -29.57
N ILE A 250 18.58 7.22 -28.44
CA ILE A 250 19.04 5.84 -28.31
C ILE A 250 17.95 5.05 -27.58
N GLY A 251 17.39 4.04 -28.26
CA GLY A 251 16.12 3.43 -27.87
C GLY A 251 16.12 1.91 -27.91
N GLY A 252 15.35 1.26 -27.04
CA GLY A 252 15.06 -0.16 -27.16
C GLY A 252 13.95 -0.40 -28.18
N ILE A 253 12.72 -0.08 -27.78
CA ILE A 253 11.51 -0.18 -28.60
C ILE A 253 10.82 1.18 -28.62
N ALA A 254 10.48 1.66 -29.82
CA ALA A 254 9.68 2.86 -30.02
C ALA A 254 8.48 2.57 -30.92
N VAL A 255 7.30 2.99 -30.48
CA VAL A 255 6.08 2.98 -31.29
C VAL A 255 5.48 4.37 -31.28
N ILE A 256 5.56 5.05 -32.43
CA ILE A 256 5.17 6.45 -32.56
C ILE A 256 4.17 6.57 -33.72
N GLY A 257 2.99 7.14 -33.44
CA GLY A 257 2.01 7.46 -34.47
C GLY A 257 2.49 8.54 -35.44
N TYR A 258 1.97 8.57 -36.65
CA TYR A 258 2.06 9.78 -37.49
C TYR A 258 1.10 10.87 -37.00
N ALA A 259 1.36 12.14 -37.30
CA ALA A 259 0.51 13.26 -36.87
C ALA A 259 -0.98 13.12 -37.24
N ASN A 260 -1.29 12.42 -38.34
CA ASN A 260 -2.65 12.11 -38.78
C ASN A 260 -3.16 10.73 -38.31
N SER A 261 -2.50 10.12 -37.32
CA SER A 261 -2.86 8.79 -36.86
C SER A 261 -4.11 8.79 -35.98
N THR A 262 -4.93 7.76 -36.14
CA THR A 262 -6.20 7.57 -35.42
C THR A 262 -6.31 6.22 -34.72
N GLY A 263 -5.36 5.31 -34.92
CA GLY A 263 -5.35 4.00 -34.28
C GLY A 263 -4.43 3.95 -33.06
N LEU A 264 -4.63 2.93 -32.21
CA LEU A 264 -3.87 2.70 -30.97
C LEU A 264 -2.39 2.38 -31.26
N SER A 265 -1.49 2.99 -30.48
CA SER A 265 -0.06 2.63 -30.45
C SER A 265 0.23 1.74 -29.23
N ARG A 266 0.73 0.52 -29.42
CA ARG A 266 0.89 -0.44 -28.31
C ARG A 266 2.23 -1.18 -28.32
N ILE A 267 2.87 -1.26 -27.16
CA ILE A 267 4.03 -2.10 -26.88
C ILE A 267 3.63 -3.14 -25.84
N ASN A 268 3.80 -4.43 -26.16
CA ASN A 268 3.65 -5.53 -25.22
C ASN A 268 5.00 -6.18 -24.97
N ASN A 269 5.60 -5.96 -23.81
CA ASN A 269 6.88 -6.54 -23.41
C ASN A 269 6.67 -7.63 -22.35
N THR A 270 6.94 -8.88 -22.70
CA THR A 270 7.07 -10.01 -21.75
C THR A 270 8.51 -10.51 -21.66
N GLY A 271 9.39 -10.03 -22.55
CA GLY A 271 10.80 -10.39 -22.63
C GLY A 271 11.69 -9.35 -21.96
N SER A 272 12.85 -9.10 -22.56
CA SER A 272 13.84 -8.14 -22.03
C SER A 272 14.15 -7.05 -23.05
N VAL A 273 14.19 -5.81 -22.59
CA VAL A 273 14.70 -4.66 -23.35
C VAL A 273 15.73 -3.94 -22.49
N ILE A 274 16.98 -3.91 -22.94
CA ILE A 274 18.09 -3.30 -22.21
C ILE A 274 18.79 -2.30 -23.11
N VAL A 275 18.93 -1.06 -22.64
CA VAL A 275 19.68 -0.02 -23.34
C VAL A 275 20.82 0.48 -22.47
N ASP A 276 22.05 0.35 -22.98
CA ASP A 276 23.27 0.83 -22.35
C ASP A 276 23.83 1.99 -23.17
N SER A 277 23.74 3.20 -22.64
CA SER A 277 24.17 4.39 -23.39
C SER A 277 24.50 5.57 -22.48
N PRO A 278 25.65 6.26 -22.67
CA PRO A 278 25.97 7.48 -21.96
C PRO A 278 25.35 8.74 -22.59
N SER A 279 24.49 8.60 -23.61
CA SER A 279 23.85 9.73 -24.29
C SER A 279 22.74 10.37 -23.45
N ASN A 280 22.38 11.61 -23.78
CA ASN A 280 21.37 12.39 -23.05
C ASN A 280 19.91 12.06 -23.41
N TYR A 281 19.65 11.44 -24.57
CA TYR A 281 18.32 11.00 -24.97
C TYR A 281 18.27 9.47 -25.07
N VAL A 282 17.76 8.82 -24.01
CA VAL A 282 17.78 7.35 -23.87
C VAL A 282 16.44 6.82 -23.36
N TYR A 283 15.96 5.72 -23.96
CA TYR A 283 14.80 4.98 -23.46
C TYR A 283 14.84 3.48 -23.72
N ALA A 284 14.25 2.68 -22.84
CA ALA A 284 14.00 1.25 -23.13
C ALA A 284 12.71 1.07 -23.93
N ALA A 285 11.63 1.72 -23.50
CA ALA A 285 10.36 1.74 -24.22
C ALA A 285 9.86 3.18 -24.38
N GLN A 286 9.45 3.53 -25.59
CA GLN A 286 8.84 4.83 -25.90
C GLN A 286 7.54 4.64 -26.65
N SER A 287 6.49 5.30 -26.18
CA SER A 287 5.25 5.47 -26.92
C SER A 287 4.90 6.94 -27.04
N GLY A 288 4.26 7.31 -28.15
CA GLY A 288 3.80 8.68 -28.35
C GLY A 288 2.50 8.74 -29.13
N ALA A 289 1.47 9.32 -28.50
CA ALA A 289 0.32 9.82 -29.22
C ALA A 289 0.75 10.89 -30.23
N ALA A 290 0.14 10.86 -31.40
CA ALA A 290 0.40 11.87 -32.43
C ALA A 290 -0.83 12.72 -32.78
N SER A 291 -1.99 12.40 -32.21
CA SER A 291 -3.23 13.16 -32.29
C SER A 291 -4.12 12.88 -31.07
N ASN A 292 -5.15 13.69 -30.83
CA ASN A 292 -6.15 13.49 -29.76
C ASN A 292 -6.98 12.21 -29.89
N THR A 293 -6.85 11.48 -31.00
CA THR A 293 -7.59 10.23 -31.25
C THR A 293 -6.73 8.97 -31.14
N ASN A 294 -5.41 9.12 -30.97
CA ASN A 294 -4.46 8.01 -30.89
C ASN A 294 -3.97 7.83 -29.43
N PRO A 295 -4.64 7.00 -28.62
CA PRO A 295 -4.09 6.61 -27.33
C PRO A 295 -2.85 5.73 -27.52
N ALA A 296 -1.96 5.73 -26.52
CA ALA A 296 -0.82 4.82 -26.51
C ALA A 296 -0.79 3.96 -25.24
N THR A 297 -0.29 2.74 -25.36
CA THR A 297 -0.20 1.79 -24.25
C THR A 297 1.13 1.06 -24.24
N ILE A 298 1.78 1.00 -23.08
CA ILE A 298 2.94 0.15 -22.82
C ILE A 298 2.54 -0.87 -21.75
N ASP A 299 2.47 -2.13 -22.14
CA ASP A 299 2.25 -3.25 -21.23
C ASP A 299 3.58 -3.98 -20.97
N ASN A 300 4.07 -3.90 -19.74
CA ASN A 300 5.28 -4.57 -19.30
C ASN A 300 4.97 -5.68 -18.29
N SER A 301 5.46 -6.87 -18.59
CA SER A 301 5.49 -8.04 -17.70
C SER A 301 6.85 -8.73 -17.67
N GLY A 302 7.83 -8.17 -18.39
CA GLY A 302 9.23 -8.59 -18.40
C GLY A 302 10.14 -7.47 -17.88
N LEU A 303 11.33 -7.35 -18.46
CA LEU A 303 12.32 -6.34 -18.09
C LEU A 303 12.37 -5.20 -19.10
N LEU A 304 12.26 -3.97 -18.60
CA LEU A 304 12.70 -2.74 -19.27
C LEU A 304 13.81 -2.12 -18.42
N GLU A 305 14.97 -1.88 -19.03
CA GLU A 305 16.13 -1.35 -18.33
C GLU A 305 16.88 -0.32 -19.17
N ILE A 306 17.25 0.78 -18.54
CA ILE A 306 18.33 1.65 -19.04
C ILE A 306 19.48 1.66 -18.05
N LYS A 307 20.70 1.72 -18.58
CA LYS A 307 21.93 1.85 -17.81
C LYS A 307 22.92 2.74 -18.52
N SER A 308 23.89 3.23 -17.77
CA SER A 308 25.07 3.91 -18.28
C SER A 308 26.29 3.45 -17.49
N SER A 309 27.37 3.14 -18.20
CA SER A 309 28.67 2.78 -17.60
C SER A 309 29.56 3.99 -17.31
N THR A 310 29.14 5.21 -17.69
CA THR A 310 29.89 6.45 -17.47
C THR A 310 29.01 7.57 -16.91
N ALA A 311 29.63 8.52 -16.18
CA ALA A 311 28.94 9.67 -15.61
C ALA A 311 28.41 10.62 -16.70
N ILE A 312 27.16 11.07 -16.55
CA ILE A 312 26.47 11.92 -17.52
C ILE A 312 26.36 13.36 -16.98
N PRO A 313 26.95 14.36 -17.67
CA PRO A 313 26.71 15.77 -17.36
C PRO A 313 25.40 16.24 -18.04
N ASP A 314 24.38 16.56 -17.23
CA ASP A 314 23.10 17.17 -17.65
C ASP A 314 22.06 16.24 -18.34
N PRO A 315 21.41 15.32 -17.59
CA PRO A 315 20.44 14.37 -18.13
C PRO A 315 19.04 14.98 -18.27
N ALA A 316 18.74 15.62 -19.41
CA ALA A 316 17.41 16.21 -19.63
C ALA A 316 16.35 15.23 -20.19
N PHE A 317 16.74 14.15 -20.89
CA PHE A 317 15.83 13.27 -21.64
C PHE A 317 16.15 11.75 -21.50
N ARG A 318 16.39 11.28 -20.27
CA ARG A 318 16.68 9.85 -20.00
C ARG A 318 15.62 9.21 -19.12
N ALA A 319 14.92 8.21 -19.65
CA ALA A 319 13.91 7.48 -18.91
C ALA A 319 13.74 6.03 -19.37
N THR A 320 13.49 5.08 -18.47
CA THR A 320 13.28 3.68 -18.87
C THR A 320 12.03 3.54 -19.74
N VAL A 321 10.92 4.11 -19.27
CA VAL A 321 9.67 4.27 -20.01
C VAL A 321 9.47 5.76 -20.27
N MET A 322 9.29 6.11 -21.54
CA MET A 322 9.07 7.48 -21.96
C MET A 322 7.74 7.63 -22.69
N VAL A 323 6.93 8.57 -22.22
CA VAL A 323 5.73 9.04 -22.90
C VAL A 323 6.07 10.37 -23.55
N LEU A 324 6.21 10.38 -24.87
CA LEU A 324 6.56 11.59 -25.61
C LEU A 324 5.54 11.81 -26.74
N PRO A 325 4.50 12.65 -26.52
CA PRO A 325 3.55 12.99 -27.57
C PRO A 325 4.25 13.74 -28.72
N SER A 326 3.74 13.58 -29.93
CA SER A 326 4.31 14.22 -31.12
C SER A 326 3.89 15.68 -31.33
N ALA A 327 3.01 16.19 -30.46
CA ALA A 327 2.50 17.57 -30.48
C ALA A 327 2.10 18.00 -29.06
N ALA A 328 2.09 19.31 -28.81
CA ALA A 328 1.62 19.88 -27.55
C ALA A 328 0.08 19.94 -27.48
N GLY A 329 -0.46 19.90 -26.27
CA GLY A 329 -1.91 20.05 -26.03
C GLY A 329 -2.73 18.82 -26.43
N LEU A 330 -2.10 17.63 -26.43
CA LEU A 330 -2.83 16.40 -26.68
C LEU A 330 -3.62 15.98 -25.43
N THR A 331 -4.81 15.41 -25.63
CA THR A 331 -5.66 14.91 -24.54
C THR A 331 -5.88 13.40 -24.59
N ALA A 332 -5.26 12.73 -25.57
CA ALA A 332 -5.34 11.28 -25.70
C ALA A 332 -4.60 10.60 -24.55
N LEU A 333 -5.33 9.81 -23.76
CA LEU A 333 -4.78 9.08 -22.62
C LEU A 333 -3.59 8.20 -23.02
N GLN A 334 -2.51 8.31 -22.26
CA GLN A 334 -1.32 7.47 -22.36
C GLN A 334 -1.32 6.48 -21.19
N THR A 335 -1.19 5.18 -21.46
CA THR A 335 -1.30 4.15 -20.42
C THR A 335 -0.01 3.35 -20.29
N ILE A 336 0.46 3.18 -19.06
CA ILE A 336 1.60 2.33 -18.72
C ILE A 336 1.11 1.29 -17.73
N ASN A 337 1.19 0.01 -18.09
CA ASN A 337 0.83 -1.10 -17.23
C ASN A 337 2.09 -1.91 -16.91
N ASN A 338 2.51 -1.92 -15.65
CA ASN A 338 3.57 -2.78 -15.15
C ASN A 338 2.96 -3.90 -14.30
N SER A 339 2.92 -5.11 -14.83
CA SER A 339 2.33 -6.27 -14.15
C SER A 339 3.19 -6.72 -12.97
N ALA A 340 2.69 -7.67 -12.18
CA ALA A 340 3.40 -8.18 -11.00
C ALA A 340 4.80 -8.76 -11.28
N SER A 341 5.04 -9.29 -12.48
CA SER A 341 6.37 -9.77 -12.91
C SER A 341 7.19 -8.70 -13.63
N GLY A 342 6.58 -7.56 -13.94
CA GLY A 342 7.20 -6.46 -14.67
C GLY A 342 8.24 -5.71 -13.84
N ILE A 343 9.39 -5.45 -14.46
CA ILE A 343 10.48 -4.64 -13.91
C ILE A 343 10.74 -3.47 -14.84
N ILE A 344 10.64 -2.25 -14.31
CA ILE A 344 11.09 -1.01 -14.91
C ILE A 344 12.27 -0.52 -14.07
N ARG A 345 13.48 -0.50 -14.63
CA ARG A 345 14.68 -0.15 -13.88
C ARG A 345 15.55 0.86 -14.62
N SER A 346 15.86 1.95 -13.92
CA SER A 346 16.73 3.00 -14.41
C SER A 346 18.05 3.05 -13.63
N ASP A 347 19.06 3.65 -14.25
CA ASP A 347 20.26 4.09 -13.54
C ASP A 347 19.97 5.34 -12.68
N PRO A 348 20.84 5.69 -11.70
CA PRO A 348 20.59 6.79 -10.78
C PRO A 348 20.45 8.18 -11.41
N GLN A 349 20.82 8.36 -12.69
CA GLN A 349 20.78 9.65 -13.38
C GLN A 349 19.53 9.81 -14.24
N SER A 350 18.59 8.87 -14.16
CA SER A 350 17.44 8.79 -15.05
C SER A 350 16.14 8.56 -14.32
N TYR A 351 15.05 8.79 -15.03
CA TYR A 351 13.72 8.43 -14.58
C TYR A 351 13.40 6.97 -14.90
N ALA A 352 12.62 6.32 -14.04
CA ALA A 352 11.98 5.06 -14.40
C ALA A 352 10.84 5.33 -15.41
N VAL A 353 10.03 6.34 -15.13
CA VAL A 353 8.93 6.80 -16.00
C VAL A 353 9.02 8.31 -16.16
N LEU A 354 8.93 8.77 -17.40
CA LEU A 354 8.94 10.19 -17.73
C LEU A 354 7.90 10.49 -18.81
N ALA A 355 6.98 11.39 -18.50
CA ALA A 355 6.05 11.96 -19.48
C ALA A 355 6.40 13.42 -19.81
N TYR A 356 5.87 13.91 -20.91
CA TYR A 356 6.13 15.25 -21.44
C TYR A 356 4.86 15.86 -22.04
N GLN A 357 4.75 17.20 -21.97
CA GLN A 357 3.79 18.05 -22.69
C GLN A 357 2.31 17.96 -22.28
N ASP A 358 2.02 18.02 -20.98
CA ASP A 358 0.68 18.19 -20.40
C ASP A 358 -0.37 17.17 -20.90
N VAL A 359 0.05 15.93 -21.14
CA VAL A 359 -0.82 14.84 -21.61
C VAL A 359 -1.24 13.95 -20.45
N PRO A 360 -2.53 13.60 -20.31
CA PRO A 360 -2.96 12.68 -19.27
C PRO A 360 -2.28 11.30 -19.38
N VAL A 361 -1.69 10.85 -18.28
CA VAL A 361 -1.02 9.58 -18.11
C VAL A 361 -1.71 8.74 -17.05
N HIS A 362 -1.91 7.46 -17.36
CA HIS A 362 -2.39 6.45 -16.42
C HIS A 362 -1.31 5.39 -16.20
N LEU A 363 -0.72 5.37 -15.01
CA LEU A 363 0.31 4.41 -14.60
C LEU A 363 -0.27 3.38 -13.63
N ASN A 364 -0.40 2.14 -14.09
CA ASN A 364 -0.75 0.99 -13.27
C ASN A 364 0.50 0.20 -12.89
N ASN A 365 0.78 0.05 -11.60
CA ASN A 365 1.92 -0.74 -11.12
C ASN A 365 1.50 -1.84 -10.13
N ALA A 366 1.83 -3.08 -10.46
CA ALA A 366 1.82 -4.23 -9.57
C ALA A 366 3.22 -4.85 -9.38
N GLY A 367 4.22 -4.39 -10.15
CA GLY A 367 5.58 -4.93 -10.18
C GLY A 367 6.61 -3.97 -9.60
N THR A 368 7.85 -4.04 -10.10
CA THR A 368 8.97 -3.22 -9.62
C THR A 368 9.20 -2.01 -10.53
N VAL A 369 9.22 -0.82 -9.94
CA VAL A 369 9.67 0.43 -10.55
C VAL A 369 10.85 0.97 -9.73
N SER A 370 12.03 1.01 -10.33
CA SER A 370 13.27 1.45 -9.69
C SER A 370 13.83 2.69 -10.41
N GLY A 371 13.64 3.84 -9.77
CA GLY A 371 13.91 5.18 -10.29
C GLY A 371 12.71 6.10 -10.12
N SER A 372 12.97 7.40 -10.24
CA SER A 372 11.92 8.42 -10.10
C SER A 372 10.86 8.32 -11.20
N VAL A 373 9.63 8.67 -10.86
CA VAL A 373 8.48 8.78 -11.77
C VAL A 373 8.13 10.27 -11.89
N PHE A 374 8.02 10.77 -13.11
CA PHE A 374 7.57 12.14 -13.38
C PHE A 374 6.52 12.13 -14.49
N LEU A 375 5.28 12.49 -14.16
CA LEU A 375 4.14 12.47 -15.10
C LEU A 375 3.88 13.84 -15.78
N SER A 376 4.67 14.86 -15.41
CA SER A 376 4.73 16.19 -16.03
C SER A 376 3.48 17.02 -15.78
N GLY A 377 2.44 16.86 -16.58
CA GLY A 377 1.22 17.62 -16.39
C GLY A 377 0.09 16.99 -17.18
N GLY A 378 -1.14 17.42 -16.91
CA GLY A 378 -2.35 16.71 -17.30
C GLY A 378 -3.12 16.30 -16.05
N ALA A 379 -4.24 15.60 -16.24
CA ALA A 379 -4.92 14.94 -15.13
C ALA A 379 -4.44 13.50 -15.08
N ASP A 380 -3.40 13.26 -14.30
CA ASP A 380 -2.67 12.00 -14.24
C ASP A 380 -3.25 11.06 -13.18
N THR A 381 -3.03 9.78 -13.37
CA THR A 381 -3.47 8.76 -12.40
C THR A 381 -2.40 7.70 -12.19
N LEU A 382 -2.05 7.45 -10.94
CA LEU A 382 -1.14 6.37 -10.55
C LEU A 382 -1.87 5.38 -9.63
N VAL A 383 -1.99 4.12 -10.06
CA VAL A 383 -2.55 3.03 -9.27
C VAL A 383 -1.46 2.02 -8.92
N HIS A 384 -1.08 1.96 -7.64
CA HIS A 384 -0.13 1.01 -7.09
C HIS A 384 -0.85 -0.09 -6.32
N THR A 385 -0.71 -1.34 -6.77
CA THR A 385 -1.42 -2.50 -6.20
C THR A 385 -0.49 -3.54 -5.58
N GLY A 386 0.82 -3.46 -5.83
CA GLY A 386 1.81 -4.44 -5.39
C GLY A 386 3.21 -4.13 -5.91
N GLY A 387 4.18 -4.96 -5.51
CA GLY A 387 5.59 -4.77 -5.88
C GLY A 387 6.20 -3.57 -5.15
N SER A 388 6.98 -2.74 -5.84
CA SER A 388 7.62 -1.56 -5.24
C SER A 388 7.75 -0.40 -6.22
N ILE A 389 7.61 0.82 -5.73
CA ILE A 389 8.08 2.03 -6.41
C ILE A 389 9.18 2.66 -5.55
N THR A 390 10.38 2.80 -6.12
CA THR A 390 11.54 3.38 -5.43
C THR A 390 12.07 4.59 -6.19
N GLY A 391 12.17 5.72 -5.51
CA GLY A 391 12.50 7.00 -6.12
C GLY A 391 11.43 8.03 -5.78
N ARG A 392 11.59 9.26 -6.28
CA ARG A 392 10.55 10.27 -6.09
C ARG A 392 9.44 10.07 -7.11
N ILE A 393 8.20 10.19 -6.67
CA ILE A 393 7.02 10.31 -7.53
C ILE A 393 6.67 11.79 -7.60
N HIS A 394 6.58 12.30 -8.82
CA HIS A 394 6.09 13.64 -9.17
C HIS A 394 4.88 13.45 -10.08
N MET A 395 3.70 13.84 -9.60
CA MET A 395 2.48 13.77 -10.39
C MET A 395 2.48 14.90 -11.42
N GLY A 396 2.72 16.14 -10.99
CA GLY A 396 3.04 17.25 -11.88
C GLY A 396 1.99 18.35 -11.83
N ALA A 397 1.74 19.02 -12.94
CA ALA A 397 0.74 20.09 -13.00
C ALA A 397 -0.61 19.57 -13.53
N GLY A 398 -1.68 19.82 -12.78
CA GLY A 398 -3.05 19.41 -13.10
C GLY A 398 -3.65 18.62 -11.94
N ASN A 399 -4.94 18.31 -12.03
CA ASN A 399 -5.63 17.64 -10.93
C ASN A 399 -5.38 16.12 -11.03
N ASP A 400 -4.51 15.63 -10.17
CA ASP A 400 -3.95 14.30 -10.21
C ASP A 400 -4.55 13.37 -9.15
N SER A 401 -4.50 12.07 -9.43
CA SER A 401 -4.96 11.05 -8.48
C SER A 401 -3.95 9.93 -8.30
N MET A 402 -3.67 9.58 -7.05
CA MET A 402 -2.85 8.42 -6.71
C MET A 402 -3.59 7.51 -5.73
N GLN A 403 -3.56 6.21 -6.02
CA GLN A 403 -4.05 5.18 -5.10
C GLN A 403 -2.97 4.13 -4.87
N ALA A 404 -2.68 3.82 -3.60
CA ALA A 404 -1.75 2.75 -3.23
C ALA A 404 -2.43 1.75 -2.28
N SER A 405 -2.55 0.49 -2.69
CA SER A 405 -3.31 -0.56 -1.98
C SER A 405 -2.49 -1.80 -1.60
N GLY A 406 -1.23 -1.86 -2.02
CA GLY A 406 -0.33 -2.98 -1.74
C GLY A 406 1.09 -2.63 -2.13
N GLY A 407 2.04 -3.51 -1.80
CA GLY A 407 3.45 -3.28 -2.13
C GLY A 407 4.11 -2.23 -1.25
N THR A 408 5.23 -1.66 -1.71
CA THR A 408 6.04 -0.70 -0.95
C THR A 408 6.26 0.59 -1.75
N LEU A 409 6.06 1.73 -1.09
CA LEU A 409 6.49 3.04 -1.57
C LEU A 409 7.79 3.45 -0.84
N VAL A 410 8.83 3.74 -1.62
CA VAL A 410 10.14 4.17 -1.11
C VAL A 410 10.52 5.48 -1.77
N GLY A 411 10.65 6.55 -0.98
CA GLY A 411 10.93 7.89 -1.47
C GLY A 411 9.77 8.86 -1.26
N ILE A 412 9.90 10.05 -1.83
CA ILE A 412 8.93 11.13 -1.68
C ILE A 412 7.82 10.96 -2.72
N THR A 413 6.57 11.18 -2.30
CA THR A 413 5.47 11.42 -3.23
C THR A 413 5.11 12.90 -3.17
N ALA A 414 5.21 13.59 -4.29
CA ALA A 414 4.77 14.95 -4.48
C ALA A 414 3.63 14.96 -5.50
N MET A 415 2.49 15.51 -5.08
CA MET A 415 1.34 15.70 -5.97
C MET A 415 1.53 16.95 -6.86
N ASP A 416 2.36 17.91 -6.41
CA ASP A 416 2.82 19.08 -7.18
C ASP A 416 1.73 20.17 -7.36
N GLU A 417 1.40 20.66 -8.56
CA GLU A 417 0.44 21.79 -8.72
C GLU A 417 -0.93 21.30 -9.18
N GLY A 418 -2.01 21.54 -8.46
CA GLY A 418 -3.34 21.05 -8.83
C GLY A 418 -4.24 20.84 -7.63
N ASP A 419 -5.53 20.56 -7.84
CA ASP A 419 -6.36 20.01 -6.75
C ASP A 419 -6.24 18.47 -6.79
N ASP A 420 -5.42 17.90 -5.91
CA ASP A 420 -4.96 16.52 -5.99
C ASP A 420 -5.58 15.58 -4.96
N ALA A 421 -5.59 14.28 -5.27
CA ALA A 421 -6.12 13.26 -4.38
C ALA A 421 -5.18 12.05 -4.23
N LEU A 422 -4.63 11.85 -3.03
CA LEU A 422 -3.86 10.66 -2.66
C LEU A 422 -4.64 9.77 -1.70
N THR A 423 -4.84 8.50 -2.05
CA THR A 423 -5.44 7.48 -1.17
C THR A 423 -4.44 6.37 -0.87
N LEU A 424 -4.11 6.18 0.41
CA LEU A 424 -3.33 5.05 0.91
C LEU A 424 -4.29 4.06 1.57
N LEU A 425 -4.38 2.83 1.04
CA LEU A 425 -5.24 1.78 1.55
C LEU A 425 -4.46 0.73 2.35
N ALA A 426 -5.15 0.07 3.27
CA ALA A 426 -4.62 -1.07 4.00
C ALA A 426 -3.91 -2.07 3.07
N GLY A 427 -2.63 -2.34 3.33
CA GLY A 427 -1.80 -3.25 2.54
C GLY A 427 -0.57 -2.60 1.93
N VAL A 428 -0.57 -1.27 1.72
CA VAL A 428 0.64 -0.54 1.30
C VAL A 428 1.63 -0.36 2.47
N ASP A 429 2.90 -0.63 2.22
CA ASP A 429 4.01 -0.30 3.12
C ASP A 429 4.61 1.05 2.73
N VAL A 430 4.55 1.99 3.67
CA VAL A 430 5.03 3.38 3.56
C VAL A 430 6.12 3.68 4.59
N SER A 431 6.69 2.65 5.23
CA SER A 431 7.72 2.80 6.25
C SER A 431 9.01 3.47 5.75
N GLN A 432 9.23 3.46 4.43
CA GLN A 432 10.35 4.12 3.75
C GLN A 432 9.91 5.29 2.86
N ALA A 433 8.70 5.83 3.09
CA ALA A 433 8.20 7.03 2.44
C ALA A 433 8.45 8.25 3.34
N PRO A 434 9.57 8.99 3.16
CA PRO A 434 9.91 10.13 4.01
C PRO A 434 8.89 11.27 3.97
N GLN A 435 8.13 11.41 2.89
CA GLN A 435 7.22 12.53 2.70
C GLN A 435 6.08 12.19 1.74
N PHE A 436 4.89 12.68 2.08
CA PHE A 436 3.75 12.84 1.20
C PHE A 436 3.42 14.34 1.17
N ASP A 437 3.56 14.95 0.01
CA ASP A 437 3.41 16.39 -0.21
C ASP A 437 2.22 16.63 -1.15
N GLY A 438 1.22 17.39 -0.71
CA GLY A 438 0.05 17.75 -1.53
C GLY A 438 0.37 18.85 -2.55
N GLY A 439 1.34 19.71 -2.25
CA GLY A 439 1.78 20.75 -3.18
C GLY A 439 0.88 21.99 -3.17
N ALA A 440 0.51 22.50 -4.33
CA ALA A 440 -0.24 23.74 -4.45
C ALA A 440 -1.64 23.49 -5.02
N GLY A 441 -2.65 23.71 -4.19
CA GLY A 441 -4.06 23.66 -4.61
C GLY A 441 -4.93 23.37 -3.40
N ASN A 442 -6.01 22.60 -3.60
CA ASN A 442 -6.82 22.06 -2.53
C ASN A 442 -6.71 20.54 -2.52
N ASP A 443 -5.77 20.04 -1.71
CA ASP A 443 -5.34 18.66 -1.78
C ASP A 443 -5.97 17.79 -0.69
N ILE A 444 -6.19 16.52 -1.03
CA ILE A 444 -6.80 15.53 -0.13
C ILE A 444 -5.90 14.31 0.02
N LEU A 445 -5.44 14.05 1.24
CA LEU A 445 -4.83 12.78 1.65
C LEU A 445 -5.85 11.94 2.40
N THR A 446 -6.17 10.76 1.87
CA THR A 446 -7.01 9.76 2.54
C THR A 446 -6.16 8.59 3.01
N LEU A 447 -6.18 8.33 4.33
CA LEU A 447 -5.66 7.12 4.94
C LEU A 447 -6.84 6.17 5.20
N ASP A 448 -6.91 5.08 4.45
CA ASP A 448 -8.02 4.11 4.52
C ASP A 448 -7.52 2.78 5.11
N GLY A 449 -7.79 2.57 6.41
CA GLY A 449 -7.35 1.37 7.11
C GLY A 449 -5.83 1.26 7.30
N VAL A 450 -5.06 2.30 6.96
CA VAL A 450 -3.59 2.35 7.12
C VAL A 450 -3.22 2.75 8.54
N ALA A 451 -2.25 2.05 9.11
CA ALA A 451 -1.56 2.47 10.33
C ALA A 451 -0.21 3.11 9.96
N MET A 452 -0.02 4.37 10.29
CA MET A 452 1.24 5.08 10.02
C MET A 452 1.56 6.12 11.09
N ARG A 453 2.82 6.55 11.09
CA ARG A 453 3.30 7.65 11.91
C ARG A 453 3.44 8.88 11.02
N GLY A 454 2.94 10.02 11.47
CA GLY A 454 2.91 11.25 10.68
C GLY A 454 3.22 12.50 11.49
N PHE A 455 3.71 13.52 10.81
CA PHE A 455 3.99 14.86 11.33
C PHE A 455 4.18 15.82 10.16
N THR A 456 4.19 17.13 10.41
CA THR A 456 4.53 18.16 9.43
C THR A 456 5.80 18.89 9.87
N GLY A 457 6.82 18.94 9.02
CA GLY A 457 8.11 19.55 9.33
C GLY A 457 9.22 19.18 8.35
N SER A 458 10.42 18.87 8.85
CA SER A 458 11.53 18.37 8.03
C SER A 458 11.54 16.84 8.00
N ASN A 459 11.84 16.25 6.83
CA ASN A 459 11.86 14.80 6.63
C ASN A 459 12.68 14.06 7.69
N ASN A 460 12.03 13.12 8.39
CA ASN A 460 12.63 12.30 9.44
C ASN A 460 11.88 10.96 9.54
N LEU A 461 12.38 9.95 8.83
CA LEU A 461 11.79 8.61 8.81
C LEU A 461 11.72 7.95 10.19
N ALA A 462 12.57 8.33 11.14
CA ALA A 462 12.46 7.84 12.51
C ALA A 462 11.17 8.31 13.20
N ASN A 463 10.61 9.44 12.75
CA ASN A 463 9.32 9.98 13.16
C ASN A 463 8.15 9.52 12.29
N GLY A 464 8.40 8.89 11.15
CA GLY A 464 7.38 8.48 10.17
C GLY A 464 7.42 9.34 8.92
N SER A 465 6.28 9.50 8.26
CA SER A 465 6.15 10.29 7.04
C SER A 465 5.87 11.75 7.37
N ASN A 466 6.58 12.65 6.68
CA ASN A 466 6.29 14.07 6.69
C ASN A 466 5.06 14.34 5.80
N LEU A 467 4.02 14.95 6.34
CA LEU A 467 2.78 15.27 5.65
C LEU A 467 2.74 16.79 5.47
N THR A 468 3.04 17.26 4.27
CA THR A 468 3.16 18.69 3.95
C THR A 468 2.16 19.12 2.91
N LEU A 469 1.71 20.37 3.03
CA LEU A 469 0.86 21.04 2.05
C LEU A 469 -0.42 20.25 1.74
N TRP A 470 -1.11 19.80 2.80
CA TRP A 470 -2.42 19.15 2.67
C TRP A 470 -3.50 20.07 3.25
N GLU A 471 -4.48 20.48 2.45
CA GLU A 471 -5.65 21.22 2.96
C GLU A 471 -6.58 20.29 3.73
N THR A 472 -6.70 19.04 3.30
CA THR A 472 -7.56 18.05 3.96
C THR A 472 -6.86 16.71 4.16
N ILE A 473 -6.93 16.18 5.38
CA ILE A 473 -6.59 14.78 5.68
C ILE A 473 -7.85 14.04 6.14
N HIS A 474 -8.12 12.89 5.55
CA HIS A 474 -9.20 11.98 5.92
C HIS A 474 -8.63 10.68 6.52
N LEU A 475 -9.03 10.36 7.75
CA LEU A 475 -8.79 9.05 8.36
C LEU A 475 -10.08 8.23 8.23
N ALA A 476 -10.05 7.24 7.35
CA ALA A 476 -11.19 6.40 7.00
C ALA A 476 -11.02 4.97 7.50
N ASN A 477 -12.15 4.27 7.68
CA ASN A 477 -12.18 2.89 8.16
C ASN A 477 -11.32 2.69 9.42
N ALA A 478 -10.49 1.65 9.48
CA ALA A 478 -9.65 1.36 10.65
C ALA A 478 -8.29 2.11 10.65
N ALA A 479 -8.21 3.27 9.98
CA ALA A 479 -6.96 4.03 9.90
C ALA A 479 -6.47 4.45 11.29
N ASN A 480 -5.14 4.42 11.48
CA ASN A 480 -4.48 4.87 12.69
C ASN A 480 -3.33 5.82 12.32
N LEU A 481 -3.54 7.11 12.54
CA LEU A 481 -2.48 8.11 12.38
C LEU A 481 -1.88 8.42 13.76
N GLN A 482 -0.66 7.95 14.00
CA GLN A 482 0.10 8.31 15.20
C GLN A 482 0.91 9.58 14.94
N LEU A 483 0.60 10.64 15.68
CA LEU A 483 1.36 11.87 15.62
C LEU A 483 2.73 11.70 16.27
N ARG A 484 3.75 12.23 15.61
CA ARG A 484 5.13 12.30 16.13
C ARG A 484 5.69 13.72 16.11
N GLY A 485 4.81 14.68 15.86
CA GLY A 485 4.99 16.12 15.82
C GLY A 485 3.65 16.77 15.49
N SER A 486 3.64 18.09 15.32
CA SER A 486 2.43 18.80 14.87
C SER A 486 2.00 18.36 13.47
N LEU A 487 0.71 18.53 13.17
CA LEU A 487 0.09 18.24 11.87
C LEU A 487 -0.40 19.55 11.23
N PHE A 488 -0.21 19.64 9.91
CA PHE A 488 -0.42 20.82 9.06
C PHE A 488 0.57 21.96 9.32
N GLU A 489 0.70 22.84 8.33
CA GLU A 489 1.51 24.06 8.41
C GLU A 489 0.84 25.11 9.30
N SER A 490 1.66 25.87 10.03
CA SER A 490 1.14 26.96 10.86
C SER A 490 0.45 28.02 10.01
N GLY A 491 -0.80 28.35 10.34
CA GLY A 491 -1.60 29.32 9.59
C GLY A 491 -2.40 28.73 8.42
N ALA A 492 -2.28 27.41 8.17
CA ALA A 492 -3.15 26.71 7.24
C ALA A 492 -4.62 26.74 7.71
N ALA A 493 -5.55 26.87 6.78
CA ALA A 493 -6.98 26.69 7.03
C ALA A 493 -7.38 25.22 6.81
N ALA A 494 -6.58 24.29 7.36
CA ALA A 494 -6.69 22.86 7.07
C ALA A 494 -7.81 22.16 7.86
N GLN A 495 -8.20 20.98 7.37
CA GLN A 495 -9.26 20.15 7.94
C GLN A 495 -8.78 18.70 8.12
N LEU A 496 -8.96 18.15 9.33
CA LEU A 496 -8.80 16.72 9.61
C LEU A 496 -10.15 16.06 9.88
N ASN A 497 -10.49 15.07 9.08
CA ASN A 497 -11.72 14.29 9.21
C ASN A 497 -11.40 12.89 9.73
N ILE A 498 -12.12 12.42 10.75
CA ILE A 498 -11.88 11.13 11.40
C ILE A 498 -13.18 10.31 11.43
N ASP A 499 -13.24 9.24 10.65
CA ASP A 499 -14.41 8.36 10.58
C ASP A 499 -14.56 7.49 11.83
N GLY A 500 -15.74 6.88 12.00
CA GLY A 500 -16.15 6.19 13.23
C GLY A 500 -15.23 5.08 13.73
N ALA A 501 -14.54 4.38 12.85
CA ALA A 501 -13.59 3.31 13.21
C ALA A 501 -12.12 3.79 13.25
N ALA A 502 -11.86 5.03 12.83
CA ALA A 502 -10.51 5.55 12.69
C ALA A 502 -10.01 6.14 14.02
N THR A 503 -8.69 6.24 14.16
CA THR A 503 -8.03 6.77 15.35
C THR A 503 -6.97 7.81 14.97
N LEU A 504 -7.09 9.02 15.52
CA LEU A 504 -5.96 9.92 15.69
C LEU A 504 -5.29 9.60 17.03
N ASN A 505 -4.03 9.22 16.99
CA ASN A 505 -3.24 8.89 18.17
C ASN A 505 -2.22 10.00 18.42
N ALA A 506 -2.54 10.88 19.36
CA ALA A 506 -1.71 12.00 19.82
C ALA A 506 -1.11 11.69 21.20
N SER A 507 -0.51 10.50 21.33
CA SER A 507 0.07 10.02 22.59
C SER A 507 1.57 9.77 22.52
N ALA A 508 2.30 10.13 23.56
CA ALA A 508 3.73 9.85 23.75
C ALA A 508 4.15 10.03 25.21
N ALA A 509 5.32 9.51 25.62
CA ALA A 509 5.77 9.61 27.02
C ALA A 509 5.84 11.04 27.61
N GLN A 510 5.91 12.06 26.75
CA GLN A 510 5.49 13.44 27.01
C GLN A 510 5.15 14.06 25.64
N GLY A 511 3.87 14.06 25.31
CA GLY A 511 3.31 14.40 24.01
C GLY A 511 2.68 15.78 24.01
N THR A 512 3.37 16.77 23.44
CA THR A 512 2.73 18.04 23.05
C THR A 512 2.56 18.07 21.54
N PHE A 513 1.32 18.04 21.08
CA PHE A 513 0.96 18.02 19.67
C PHE A 513 0.08 19.20 19.32
N SER A 514 0.24 19.73 18.11
CA SER A 514 -0.70 20.71 17.56
C SER A 514 -1.26 20.23 16.23
N VAL A 515 -2.55 20.47 16.01
CA VAL A 515 -3.17 20.36 14.69
C VAL A 515 -3.52 21.77 14.25
N TYR A 516 -2.82 22.27 13.23
CA TYR A 516 -3.03 23.61 12.69
C TYR A 516 -4.21 23.64 11.72
N GLY A 517 -5.41 23.41 12.25
CA GLY A 517 -6.64 23.26 11.47
C GLY A 517 -7.84 22.92 12.33
N SER A 518 -8.97 22.69 11.69
CA SER A 518 -10.20 22.21 12.33
C SER A 518 -10.27 20.68 12.29
N ILE A 519 -10.90 20.07 13.29
CA ILE A 519 -11.15 18.62 13.34
C ILE A 519 -12.65 18.36 13.32
N ALA A 520 -13.09 17.46 12.45
CA ALA A 520 -14.38 16.79 12.56
C ALA A 520 -14.16 15.31 12.86
N SER A 521 -14.74 14.80 13.95
CA SER A 521 -14.49 13.43 14.39
C SER A 521 -15.77 12.68 14.71
N ALA A 522 -15.89 11.49 14.14
CA ALA A 522 -16.80 10.43 14.56
C ALA A 522 -16.08 9.24 15.22
N GLY A 523 -14.76 9.15 15.05
CA GLY A 523 -13.90 8.09 15.58
C GLY A 523 -13.26 8.41 16.92
N THR A 524 -12.05 7.88 17.14
CA THR A 524 -11.31 8.05 18.41
C THR A 524 -10.19 9.07 18.26
N ILE A 525 -10.07 9.98 19.23
CA ILE A 525 -8.87 10.79 19.47
C ILE A 525 -8.25 10.29 20.76
N ARG A 526 -7.02 9.80 20.72
CA ARG A 526 -6.37 9.21 21.91
C ARG A 526 -5.10 9.98 22.26
N LEU A 527 -5.08 10.53 23.47
CA LEU A 527 -3.88 11.05 24.14
C LEU A 527 -3.36 10.03 25.15
N ALA A 528 -4.24 9.20 25.71
CA ALA A 528 -3.81 8.16 26.65
C ALA A 528 -2.77 7.20 26.04
N ASP A 529 -1.72 6.90 26.82
CA ASP A 529 -0.69 5.91 26.52
C ASP A 529 -0.47 4.91 27.68
N ALA A 530 0.72 4.30 27.72
CA ALA A 530 1.08 3.33 28.75
C ALA A 530 1.87 3.96 29.91
N SER A 531 2.16 5.26 29.82
CA SER A 531 2.80 6.06 30.85
C SER A 531 1.86 6.23 32.04
N ALA A 532 2.43 6.35 33.24
CA ALA A 532 1.69 6.81 34.41
C ALA A 532 1.69 8.34 34.52
N ALA A 533 2.40 9.04 33.63
CA ALA A 533 2.35 10.48 33.51
C ALA A 533 1.15 10.83 32.62
N ALA A 534 0.16 11.48 33.23
CA ALA A 534 -0.96 12.07 32.51
C ALA A 534 -0.57 13.50 32.10
N ASP A 535 0.32 13.62 31.11
CA ASP A 535 0.99 14.88 30.75
C ASP A 535 0.88 15.24 29.25
N ASP A 536 0.00 14.57 28.51
CA ASP A 536 -0.17 14.83 27.08
C ASP A 536 -1.10 16.00 26.79
N ARG A 537 -0.78 16.76 25.74
CA ARG A 537 -1.60 17.88 25.27
C ARG A 537 -1.75 17.83 23.76
N LEU A 538 -3.00 17.83 23.32
CA LEU A 538 -3.37 18.06 21.92
C LEU A 538 -4.03 19.43 21.79
N THR A 539 -3.35 20.36 21.12
CA THR A 539 -3.87 21.71 20.82
C THR A 539 -4.42 21.78 19.40
N LEU A 540 -5.67 22.16 19.25
CA LEU A 540 -6.33 22.41 17.97
C LEU A 540 -6.42 23.92 17.77
N THR A 541 -5.82 24.46 16.71
CA THR A 541 -5.89 25.91 16.47
C THR A 541 -7.21 26.34 15.84
N GLY A 542 -7.90 25.42 15.15
CA GLY A 542 -9.22 25.63 14.58
C GLY A 542 -10.36 25.12 15.47
N ASN A 543 -11.50 24.82 14.84
CA ASN A 543 -12.70 24.35 15.51
C ASN A 543 -12.66 22.84 15.75
N PHE A 544 -13.42 22.36 16.73
CA PHE A 544 -13.61 20.94 16.99
C PHE A 544 -15.09 20.57 16.88
N SER A 545 -15.43 19.61 16.03
CA SER A 545 -16.79 19.08 15.89
C SER A 545 -16.79 17.58 16.12
N GLY A 546 -17.40 17.15 17.23
CA GLY A 546 -17.60 15.74 17.56
C GLY A 546 -18.97 15.24 17.15
N THR A 547 -19.09 13.94 16.83
CA THR A 547 -20.40 13.25 16.76
C THR A 547 -20.64 12.41 18.01
N ALA A 548 -21.87 11.97 18.25
CA ALA A 548 -22.19 11.15 19.43
C ALA A 548 -21.37 9.86 19.57
N SER A 549 -20.78 9.34 18.48
CA SER A 549 -19.86 8.18 18.51
C SER A 549 -18.41 8.54 18.77
N ASN A 550 -18.04 9.84 18.70
CA ASN A 550 -16.68 10.27 18.95
C ASN A 550 -16.27 10.01 20.40
N VAL A 551 -15.07 9.46 20.55
CA VAL A 551 -14.45 9.22 21.85
C VAL A 551 -13.12 9.93 21.93
N VAL A 552 -12.91 10.70 23.00
CA VAL A 552 -11.61 11.27 23.35
C VAL A 552 -11.07 10.50 24.56
N VAL A 553 -9.90 9.90 24.44
CA VAL A 553 -9.28 9.07 25.49
C VAL A 553 -8.12 9.82 26.12
N LEU A 554 -8.19 10.00 27.43
CA LEU A 554 -7.25 10.81 28.23
C LEU A 554 -6.77 10.00 29.43
N ASP A 555 -5.48 10.04 29.72
CA ASP A 555 -4.96 9.68 31.03
C ASP A 555 -5.22 10.80 32.03
N THR A 556 -5.57 10.44 33.26
CA THR A 556 -5.70 11.38 34.38
C THR A 556 -5.23 10.71 35.66
N VAL A 557 -4.36 11.36 36.42
CA VAL A 557 -4.09 10.96 37.80
C VAL A 557 -5.31 11.40 38.64
N LEU A 558 -6.25 10.51 38.93
CA LEU A 558 -7.43 10.88 39.71
C LEU A 558 -7.07 11.26 41.16
N GLY A 559 -7.05 12.56 41.46
CA GLY A 559 -6.65 13.14 42.74
C GLY A 559 -7.31 14.50 43.02
N ASP A 560 -6.55 15.47 43.55
CA ASP A 560 -7.04 16.82 43.81
C ASP A 560 -7.02 17.70 42.54
N SER A 561 -7.39 18.98 42.65
CA SER A 561 -7.50 19.89 41.48
C SER A 561 -6.18 20.24 40.78
N ASN A 562 -5.02 19.93 41.37
CA ASN A 562 -3.72 20.10 40.74
C ASN A 562 -3.20 18.81 40.10
N SER A 563 -4.03 17.77 40.05
CA SER A 563 -3.63 16.49 39.47
C SER A 563 -3.28 16.63 37.99
N ALA A 564 -2.25 15.89 37.58
CA ALA A 564 -1.87 15.80 36.19
C ALA A 564 -2.98 15.10 35.38
N SER A 565 -3.26 15.64 34.20
CA SER A 565 -4.19 15.09 33.24
C SER A 565 -3.71 15.40 31.84
N ASP A 566 -3.98 14.48 30.92
CA ASP A 566 -3.98 14.82 29.51
C ASP A 566 -5.07 15.88 29.25
N VAL A 567 -4.81 16.76 28.29
CA VAL A 567 -5.74 17.85 27.95
C VAL A 567 -5.94 17.96 26.44
N LEU A 568 -7.20 17.91 26.03
CA LEU A 568 -7.62 18.43 24.72
C LEU A 568 -7.82 19.94 24.82
N GLU A 569 -7.03 20.72 24.08
CA GLU A 569 -7.17 22.16 23.98
C GLU A 569 -7.71 22.55 22.61
N VAL A 570 -8.75 23.39 22.59
CA VAL A 570 -9.36 23.91 21.37
C VAL A 570 -9.32 25.44 21.42
N ASN A 571 -8.54 26.05 20.54
CA ASN A 571 -8.43 27.52 20.49
C ASN A 571 -9.63 28.12 19.74
N GLY A 572 -10.25 27.37 18.83
CA GLY A 572 -11.49 27.74 18.17
C GLY A 572 -12.74 27.39 19.00
N SER A 573 -13.86 27.23 18.31
CA SER A 573 -15.13 26.82 18.90
C SER A 573 -15.32 25.31 18.84
N THR A 574 -16.04 24.75 19.81
CA THR A 574 -16.46 23.35 19.83
C THR A 574 -17.96 23.23 19.49
N SER A 575 -18.35 22.22 18.73
CA SER A 575 -19.76 21.88 18.45
C SER A 575 -20.01 20.36 18.44
N GLY A 576 -21.28 19.96 18.41
CA GLY A 576 -21.67 18.54 18.37
C GLY A 576 -21.60 17.85 19.74
N ALA A 577 -21.17 16.59 19.77
CA ALA A 577 -21.07 15.82 21.01
C ALA A 577 -19.83 14.92 21.01
N SER A 578 -19.29 14.61 22.19
CA SER A 578 -18.14 13.70 22.35
C SER A 578 -18.21 12.99 23.71
N THR A 579 -17.77 11.74 23.76
CA THR A 579 -17.57 11.02 25.03
C THR A 579 -16.11 11.10 25.45
N LEU A 580 -15.83 11.52 26.68
CA LEU A 580 -14.51 11.43 27.30
C LEU A 580 -14.38 10.07 28.00
N ARG A 581 -13.39 9.28 27.60
CA ARG A 581 -12.96 8.09 28.33
C ARG A 581 -11.70 8.43 29.12
N ILE A 582 -11.81 8.40 30.44
CA ILE A 582 -10.70 8.67 31.36
C ILE A 582 -10.05 7.35 31.76
N VAL A 583 -8.75 7.25 31.56
CA VAL A 583 -7.91 6.17 32.06
C VAL A 583 -7.23 6.67 33.34
N ASN A 584 -7.44 5.98 34.46
CA ASN A 584 -6.83 6.40 35.72
C ASN A 584 -5.34 6.05 35.73
N ALA A 585 -4.48 7.07 35.66
CA ALA A 585 -3.03 6.95 35.71
C ALA A 585 -2.52 6.77 37.16
N ASN A 586 -3.02 5.73 37.84
CA ASN A 586 -2.69 5.38 39.23
C ASN A 586 -3.07 6.43 40.29
N GLY A 587 -4.07 7.27 40.03
CA GLY A 587 -4.64 8.17 41.03
C GLY A 587 -5.33 7.41 42.16
N LEU A 588 -5.13 7.89 43.40
CA LEU A 588 -5.69 7.29 44.63
C LEU A 588 -7.01 7.93 45.06
N GLY A 589 -7.44 8.99 44.40
CA GLY A 589 -8.60 9.80 44.76
C GLY A 589 -8.28 10.85 45.84
N ALA A 590 -8.84 12.05 45.67
CA ALA A 590 -8.85 13.11 46.66
C ALA A 590 -9.99 14.09 46.37
N VAL A 591 -10.25 15.00 47.32
CA VAL A 591 -11.25 16.05 47.11
C VAL A 591 -10.72 17.11 46.14
N THR A 592 -11.49 17.42 45.11
CA THR A 592 -11.26 18.56 44.23
C THR A 592 -11.81 19.84 44.86
N SER A 593 -11.06 20.93 44.74
CA SER A 593 -11.46 22.31 45.10
C SER A 593 -11.50 23.23 43.87
N GLY A 594 -12.15 24.39 43.96
CA GLY A 594 -12.27 25.30 42.82
C GLY A 594 -13.03 24.65 41.65
N ASN A 595 -12.45 24.67 40.45
CA ASN A 595 -13.12 24.13 39.24
C ASN A 595 -12.98 22.61 39.08
N GLY A 596 -11.97 21.97 39.68
CA GLY A 596 -11.63 20.56 39.47
C GLY A 596 -10.40 20.33 38.60
N ILE A 597 -10.21 19.09 38.14
CA ILE A 597 -9.09 18.68 37.26
C ILE A 597 -9.44 19.01 35.81
N LEU A 598 -8.64 19.83 35.12
CA LEU A 598 -8.90 20.24 33.74
C LEU A 598 -8.66 19.08 32.77
N VAL A 599 -9.63 18.80 31.89
CA VAL A 599 -9.52 17.74 30.84
C VAL A 599 -9.79 18.27 29.43
N VAL A 600 -10.61 19.32 29.30
CA VAL A 600 -10.82 20.01 28.02
C VAL A 600 -10.79 21.52 28.23
N LYS A 601 -9.96 22.20 27.45
CA LYS A 601 -9.88 23.67 27.42
C LYS A 601 -10.47 24.19 26.10
N VAL A 602 -11.33 25.19 26.16
CA VAL A 602 -11.93 25.83 24.97
C VAL A 602 -11.81 27.35 25.10
N ASP A 603 -11.12 27.97 24.15
CA ASP A 603 -10.96 29.43 24.13
C ASP A 603 -12.12 30.12 23.39
N GLY A 604 -12.68 29.49 22.35
CA GLY A 604 -13.84 29.98 21.59
C GLY A 604 -15.21 29.62 22.23
N ALA A 605 -16.24 29.50 21.39
CA ALA A 605 -17.57 29.08 21.86
C ALA A 605 -17.57 27.58 22.21
N SER A 606 -17.98 27.24 23.44
CA SER A 606 -17.96 25.87 23.94
C SER A 606 -19.32 25.18 23.76
N ASP A 607 -19.84 25.11 22.54
CA ASP A 607 -21.21 24.63 22.26
C ASP A 607 -21.34 23.11 22.11
N ALA A 608 -20.22 22.36 22.18
CA ALA A 608 -20.24 20.91 22.19
C ALA A 608 -20.75 20.36 23.53
N VAL A 609 -21.38 19.18 23.48
CA VAL A 609 -21.74 18.39 24.66
C VAL A 609 -20.66 17.33 24.90
N PHE A 610 -19.86 17.50 25.95
CA PHE A 610 -18.97 16.45 26.43
C PHE A 610 -19.63 15.63 27.54
N SER A 611 -19.58 14.30 27.44
CA SER A 611 -20.04 13.37 28.48
C SER A 611 -18.89 12.51 28.98
N LEU A 612 -18.97 12.02 30.21
CA LEU A 612 -18.01 11.04 30.74
C LEU A 612 -18.50 9.62 30.42
N GLU A 613 -17.63 8.76 29.90
CA GLU A 613 -17.94 7.34 29.71
C GLU A 613 -18.37 6.71 31.04
N GLY A 614 -19.56 6.09 31.08
CA GLY A 614 -20.14 5.56 32.31
C GLY A 614 -20.72 6.60 33.29
N GLY A 615 -20.65 7.89 32.98
CA GLY A 615 -21.21 9.00 33.76
C GLY A 615 -20.39 9.41 34.99
N SER A 616 -19.65 8.49 35.59
CA SER A 616 -18.70 8.75 36.68
C SER A 616 -17.55 7.75 36.66
N ILE A 617 -16.41 8.13 37.23
CA ILE A 617 -15.24 7.25 37.43
C ILE A 617 -14.79 7.32 38.89
N SER A 618 -14.48 6.17 39.51
CA SER A 618 -14.09 6.12 40.93
C SER A 618 -12.60 5.89 41.11
N ALA A 619 -12.00 6.58 42.08
CA ALA A 619 -10.65 6.33 42.57
C ALA A 619 -10.62 6.49 44.10
N GLY A 620 -10.12 5.48 44.80
CA GLY A 620 -10.22 5.41 46.26
C GLY A 620 -11.67 5.55 46.76
N GLY A 621 -11.87 6.41 47.75
CA GLY A 621 -13.20 6.73 48.31
C GLY A 621 -13.95 7.84 47.57
N PHE A 622 -13.55 8.20 46.34
CA PHE A 622 -14.09 9.34 45.60
C PHE A 622 -14.66 8.92 44.25
N SER A 623 -15.76 9.57 43.85
CA SER A 623 -16.34 9.47 42.51
C SER A 623 -16.20 10.79 41.79
N TYR A 624 -15.67 10.76 40.57
CA TYR A 624 -15.44 11.91 39.72
C TYR A 624 -16.50 11.98 38.62
N THR A 625 -17.05 13.16 38.43
CA THR A 625 -18.02 13.47 37.36
C THR A 625 -17.51 14.63 36.51
N LEU A 626 -17.89 14.65 35.24
CA LEU A 626 -17.49 15.71 34.30
C LEU A 626 -18.45 16.89 34.40
N ASN A 627 -17.89 18.09 34.65
CA ASN A 627 -18.65 19.32 34.82
C ASN A 627 -18.05 20.44 33.98
N LYS A 628 -18.92 21.23 33.34
CA LYS A 628 -18.52 22.42 32.58
C LYS A 628 -18.48 23.64 33.50
N VAL A 629 -17.36 24.37 33.51
CA VAL A 629 -17.19 25.62 34.24
C VAL A 629 -16.66 26.69 33.28
N GLY A 630 -17.48 27.72 33.01
CA GLY A 630 -17.22 28.64 31.91
C GLY A 630 -17.23 27.91 30.57
N ASN A 631 -16.15 28.04 29.79
CA ASN A 631 -15.97 27.33 28.51
C ASN A 631 -15.25 25.98 28.64
N ASN A 632 -14.66 25.69 29.80
CA ASN A 632 -13.78 24.54 30.02
C ASN A 632 -14.51 23.40 30.75
N TRP A 633 -13.96 22.20 30.66
CA TRP A 633 -14.51 20.99 31.27
C TRP A 633 -13.54 20.37 32.26
N TYR A 634 -14.07 20.00 33.43
CA TYR A 634 -13.29 19.55 34.57
C TYR A 634 -13.89 18.28 35.18
N LEU A 635 -13.04 17.41 35.71
CA LEU A 635 -13.45 16.34 36.63
C LEU A 635 -13.56 16.90 38.05
N GLN A 636 -14.73 16.72 38.66
CA GLN A 636 -15.01 17.12 40.03
C GLN A 636 -15.36 15.89 40.87
N SER A 637 -14.68 15.75 42.00
CA SER A 637 -14.88 14.64 42.92
C SER A 637 -16.03 14.90 43.89
N MET A 638 -16.73 13.83 44.29
CA MET A 638 -17.50 13.76 45.52
C MET A 638 -17.01 12.58 46.36
N LEU A 639 -17.16 12.69 47.69
CA LEU A 639 -16.86 11.57 48.59
C LEU A 639 -17.96 10.51 48.46
N LEU A 640 -17.56 9.27 48.19
CA LEU A 640 -18.47 8.13 48.22
C LEU A 640 -18.75 7.71 49.66
N ALA A 641 -20.00 7.33 49.92
CA ALA A 641 -20.38 6.73 51.18
C ALA A 641 -19.62 5.39 51.36
N PRO A 642 -18.97 5.16 52.52
CA PRO A 642 -18.40 3.85 52.81
C PRO A 642 -19.48 2.78 52.78
N THR A 643 -19.16 1.60 52.25
CA THR A 643 -20.01 0.41 52.48
C THR A 643 -19.65 -0.23 53.81
N VAL A 644 -20.64 -0.76 54.53
CA VAL A 644 -20.42 -1.47 55.81
C VAL A 644 -20.91 -2.90 55.71
N SER A 645 -20.07 -3.84 56.11
CA SER A 645 -20.43 -5.25 56.28
C SER A 645 -20.19 -5.71 57.71
N VAL A 646 -20.84 -6.79 58.12
CA VAL A 646 -20.66 -7.42 59.44
C VAL A 646 -20.40 -8.92 59.27
N ALA A 647 -19.45 -9.44 60.03
CA ALA A 647 -19.19 -10.88 60.12
C ALA A 647 -18.92 -11.26 61.58
N CYS A 648 -19.47 -12.38 62.04
CA CYS A 648 -19.30 -12.87 63.40
C CYS A 648 -18.50 -14.18 63.41
N THR A 649 -17.48 -14.27 64.26
CA THR A 649 -16.61 -15.45 64.36
C THR A 649 -16.35 -15.84 65.82
N PRO A 650 -16.52 -17.14 66.18
CA PRO A 650 -17.06 -18.22 65.36
C PRO A 650 -18.57 -18.06 65.03
N ALA A 651 -19.00 -18.63 63.91
CA ALA A 651 -20.41 -18.60 63.48
C ALA A 651 -21.28 -19.65 64.21
N GLU A 652 -20.65 -20.55 64.97
CA GLU A 652 -21.34 -21.49 65.86
C GLU A 652 -20.79 -21.34 67.27
N LEU A 653 -21.68 -21.29 68.24
CA LEU A 653 -21.42 -21.33 69.67
C LEU A 653 -22.12 -22.54 70.28
N PHE A 654 -21.66 -22.95 71.44
CA PHE A 654 -22.37 -23.89 72.29
C PHE A 654 -22.86 -23.16 73.55
N ASP A 655 -23.92 -23.59 74.20
CA ASP A 655 -24.41 -23.03 75.46
C ASP A 655 -23.60 -23.49 76.69
N SER A 656 -22.27 -23.39 76.57
CA SER A 656 -21.30 -23.61 77.64
C SER A 656 -20.53 -22.34 78.00
N VAL A 657 -19.86 -22.37 79.15
CA VAL A 657 -19.05 -21.25 79.64
C VAL A 657 -17.97 -20.83 78.62
N ASN A 658 -17.75 -19.53 78.48
CA ASN A 658 -16.74 -18.90 77.60
C ASN A 658 -17.00 -19.03 76.08
N GLN A 659 -18.23 -19.28 75.66
CA GLN A 659 -18.62 -19.33 74.24
C GLN A 659 -18.99 -17.93 73.73
N VAL A 660 -18.05 -17.30 73.02
CA VAL A 660 -18.16 -15.91 72.54
C VAL A 660 -17.91 -15.85 71.03
N SER A 661 -18.84 -15.26 70.30
CA SER A 661 -18.67 -14.86 68.90
C SER A 661 -18.37 -13.37 68.82
N THR A 662 -17.23 -13.01 68.23
CA THR A 662 -16.88 -11.62 67.95
C THR A 662 -17.42 -11.20 66.60
N CYS A 663 -18.35 -10.26 66.60
CA CYS A 663 -18.92 -9.62 65.43
C CYS A 663 -18.09 -8.39 65.06
N THR A 664 -17.41 -8.45 63.91
CA THR A 664 -16.60 -7.37 63.36
C THR A 664 -17.35 -6.67 62.23
N LEU A 665 -17.60 -5.37 62.42
CA LEU A 665 -18.04 -4.50 61.35
C LEU A 665 -16.82 -4.01 60.56
N THR A 666 -16.92 -3.99 59.23
CA THR A 666 -15.84 -3.55 58.34
C THR A 666 -16.34 -2.53 57.33
N LEU A 667 -15.64 -1.41 57.22
CA LEU A 667 -15.87 -0.38 56.21
C LEU A 667 -15.00 -0.60 54.97
N SER A 668 -15.52 -0.24 53.80
CA SER A 668 -14.74 -0.21 52.55
C SER A 668 -13.66 0.88 52.49
N GLN A 669 -13.72 1.85 53.40
CA GLN A 669 -12.75 2.94 53.56
C GLN A 669 -12.73 3.38 55.03
N ALA A 670 -11.64 4.04 55.47
CA ALA A 670 -11.54 4.53 56.85
C ALA A 670 -12.69 5.49 57.19
N ALA A 671 -13.18 5.42 58.43
CA ALA A 671 -14.26 6.29 58.90
C ALA A 671 -13.83 7.77 58.81
N PRO A 672 -14.75 8.70 58.46
CA PRO A 672 -14.49 10.13 58.42
C PRO A 672 -13.92 10.69 59.74
N ALA A 673 -13.41 11.92 59.72
CA ALA A 673 -12.75 12.55 60.87
C ALA A 673 -13.60 12.61 62.16
N GLN A 674 -14.94 12.51 62.04
CA GLN A 674 -15.87 12.50 63.17
C GLN A 674 -16.25 11.09 63.64
N GLY A 675 -15.66 10.04 63.07
CA GLY A 675 -16.13 8.67 63.18
C GLY A 675 -17.39 8.42 62.35
N LEU A 676 -17.81 7.16 62.26
CA LEU A 676 -19.02 6.75 61.54
C LEU A 676 -19.94 5.96 62.47
N SER A 677 -21.17 6.42 62.65
CA SER A 677 -22.18 5.69 63.43
C SER A 677 -23.00 4.78 62.52
N VAL A 678 -22.93 3.47 62.77
CA VAL A 678 -23.60 2.43 61.98
C VAL A 678 -24.76 1.87 62.79
N ASN A 679 -25.95 1.83 62.19
CA ASN A 679 -27.12 1.22 62.79
C ASN A 679 -27.11 -0.30 62.56
N LEU A 680 -27.51 -1.06 63.57
CA LEU A 680 -27.60 -2.51 63.53
C LEU A 680 -29.04 -2.96 63.76
N ASN A 681 -29.50 -3.96 63.00
CA ASN A 681 -30.65 -4.75 63.41
C ASN A 681 -30.12 -5.84 64.36
N LEU A 682 -30.42 -5.68 65.64
CA LEU A 682 -29.96 -6.61 66.67
C LEU A 682 -30.70 -7.96 66.59
N PRO A 683 -30.04 -9.07 66.98
CA PRO A 683 -30.70 -10.35 67.16
C PRO A 683 -31.91 -10.21 68.10
N ALA A 684 -32.98 -10.97 67.83
CA ALA A 684 -34.14 -11.00 68.71
C ALA A 684 -33.73 -11.37 70.15
N ALA A 685 -34.41 -10.82 71.17
CA ALA A 685 -34.10 -11.18 72.54
C ALA A 685 -34.40 -12.68 72.78
N ASN A 686 -33.41 -13.42 73.30
CA ASN A 686 -33.53 -14.84 73.59
C ASN A 686 -32.72 -15.16 74.85
N PRO A 687 -33.24 -15.94 75.82
CA PRO A 687 -32.50 -16.28 77.04
C PRO A 687 -31.18 -17.04 76.78
N ARG A 688 -31.04 -17.71 75.63
CA ARG A 688 -29.88 -18.56 75.31
C ARG A 688 -28.63 -17.82 74.84
N TYR A 689 -28.72 -16.51 74.61
CA TYR A 689 -27.53 -15.69 74.37
C TYR A 689 -27.74 -14.28 74.89
N SER A 690 -26.63 -13.58 75.09
CA SER A 690 -26.59 -12.14 75.29
C SER A 690 -25.76 -11.49 74.19
N THR A 691 -26.06 -10.24 73.86
CA THR A 691 -25.28 -9.46 72.89
C THR A 691 -24.79 -8.17 73.52
N SER A 692 -23.53 -7.82 73.26
CA SER A 692 -22.97 -6.50 73.58
C SER A 692 -23.11 -5.51 72.41
N CYS A 693 -23.65 -5.96 71.28
CA CYS A 693 -23.93 -5.09 70.13
C CYS A 693 -25.02 -4.08 70.49
N LEU A 694 -24.72 -2.81 70.28
CA LEU A 694 -25.66 -1.71 70.48
C LEU A 694 -26.41 -1.43 69.19
N GLN A 695 -27.64 -0.89 69.30
CA GLN A 695 -28.47 -0.50 68.16
C GLN A 695 -27.74 0.44 67.19
N THR A 696 -26.83 1.25 67.72
CA THR A 696 -25.89 2.08 66.95
C THR A 696 -24.49 1.84 67.50
N ILE A 697 -23.55 1.47 66.63
CA ILE A 697 -22.13 1.30 66.97
C ILE A 697 -21.30 2.33 66.21
N THR A 698 -20.36 2.99 66.90
CA THR A 698 -19.49 4.00 66.28
C THR A 698 -18.15 3.37 65.91
N ILE A 699 -17.79 3.46 64.63
CA ILE A 699 -16.45 3.18 64.13
C ILE A 699 -15.63 4.47 64.30
N PRO A 700 -14.56 4.46 65.14
CA PRO A 700 -13.79 5.66 65.43
C PRO A 700 -13.17 6.30 64.18
N ALA A 701 -12.92 7.61 64.23
CA ALA A 701 -12.28 8.34 63.15
C ALA A 701 -10.97 7.66 62.70
N GLY A 702 -10.80 7.49 61.38
CA GLY A 702 -9.62 6.83 60.81
C GLY A 702 -9.57 5.31 60.98
N ALA A 703 -10.47 4.70 61.76
CA ALA A 703 -10.60 3.24 61.85
C ALA A 703 -11.48 2.70 60.72
N SER A 704 -11.23 1.46 60.30
CA SER A 704 -12.05 0.74 59.32
C SER A 704 -12.92 -0.34 59.95
N THR A 705 -12.80 -0.58 61.25
CA THR A 705 -13.52 -1.66 61.95
C THR A 705 -13.98 -1.25 63.34
N ALA A 706 -15.07 -1.89 63.80
CA ALA A 706 -15.50 -1.91 65.20
C ALA A 706 -16.05 -3.30 65.53
N THR A 707 -15.99 -3.69 66.80
CA THR A 707 -16.39 -5.03 67.24
C THR A 707 -17.42 -4.99 68.35
N CYS A 708 -18.34 -5.94 68.31
CA CYS A 708 -19.21 -6.31 69.44
C CYS A 708 -19.27 -7.84 69.55
N THR A 709 -19.93 -8.38 70.57
CA THR A 709 -19.90 -9.83 70.86
C THR A 709 -21.30 -10.38 71.07
N ILE A 710 -21.52 -11.61 70.60
CA ILE A 710 -22.64 -12.46 70.98
C ILE A 710 -22.07 -13.55 71.89
N VAL A 711 -22.62 -13.71 73.09
CA VAL A 711 -22.14 -14.66 74.10
C VAL A 711 -23.27 -15.64 74.39
N ALA A 712 -23.02 -16.93 74.22
CA ALA A 712 -24.00 -17.94 74.60
C ALA A 712 -24.20 -17.93 76.12
N THR A 713 -25.44 -18.04 76.57
CA THR A 713 -25.78 -18.13 77.98
C THR A 713 -25.64 -19.60 78.40
N PRO A 714 -24.74 -19.94 79.33
CA PRO A 714 -24.62 -21.32 79.77
C PRO A 714 -25.93 -21.79 80.41
N ASN A 715 -26.45 -22.93 79.98
CA ASN A 715 -27.57 -23.57 80.63
C ASN A 715 -27.36 -25.10 80.70
N THR A 716 -28.30 -25.84 81.28
CA THR A 716 -28.21 -27.30 81.44
C THR A 716 -29.53 -27.99 81.09
N ASP A 717 -30.40 -27.33 80.34
CA ASP A 717 -31.77 -27.76 80.04
C ASP A 717 -31.75 -28.71 78.82
N PRO A 718 -31.96 -30.03 79.00
CA PRO A 718 -31.76 -30.98 77.92
C PRO A 718 -32.82 -30.83 76.81
N ASN A 719 -32.37 -30.68 75.55
CA ASN A 719 -33.20 -30.56 74.34
C ASN A 719 -33.94 -29.22 74.19
N ASP A 720 -33.33 -28.11 74.60
CA ASP A 720 -33.88 -26.76 74.39
C ASP A 720 -33.71 -26.23 72.94
N GLY A 721 -33.04 -27.01 72.08
CA GLY A 721 -32.96 -26.83 70.63
C GLY A 721 -31.75 -26.03 70.16
N ASP A 722 -31.71 -25.59 68.91
CA ASP A 722 -30.70 -24.62 68.43
C ASP A 722 -31.38 -23.26 68.23
N VAL A 723 -30.71 -22.15 68.58
CA VAL A 723 -31.22 -20.80 68.31
C VAL A 723 -30.27 -20.00 67.43
N LEU A 724 -30.84 -19.20 66.53
CA LEU A 724 -30.08 -18.37 65.59
C LEU A 724 -30.10 -16.90 66.05
N ALA A 725 -28.91 -16.35 66.33
CA ALA A 725 -28.72 -14.93 66.53
C ALA A 725 -28.33 -14.29 65.20
N GLU A 726 -29.24 -13.54 64.58
CA GLU A 726 -29.00 -12.83 63.32
C GLU A 726 -28.71 -11.34 63.57
N LEU A 727 -27.56 -10.87 63.11
CA LEU A 727 -27.12 -9.48 63.20
C LEU A 727 -26.93 -8.93 61.78
N SER A 728 -27.60 -7.84 61.44
CA SER A 728 -27.43 -7.19 60.13
C SER A 728 -27.22 -5.68 60.24
N ILE A 729 -26.67 -5.09 59.19
CA ILE A 729 -26.53 -3.64 59.08
C ILE A 729 -27.89 -3.04 58.68
N ALA A 730 -28.38 -2.10 59.48
CA ALA A 730 -29.60 -1.35 59.18
C ALA A 730 -29.30 -0.14 58.29
N PRO A 731 -30.28 0.40 57.55
CA PRO A 731 -30.10 1.62 56.75
C PRO A 731 -29.57 2.80 57.58
N ALA A 732 -28.75 3.64 56.96
CA ALA A 732 -28.24 4.84 57.59
C ALA A 732 -29.37 5.82 57.95
N THR A 733 -29.26 6.48 59.12
CA THR A 733 -30.24 7.49 59.55
C THR A 733 -30.20 8.73 58.66
N ALA A 734 -29.02 9.11 58.17
CA ALA A 734 -28.84 10.15 57.16
C ALA A 734 -28.40 9.50 55.85
N ALA A 735 -29.19 9.72 54.79
CA ALA A 735 -28.93 9.17 53.46
C ALA A 735 -27.52 9.54 52.98
N GLY A 736 -26.78 8.55 52.44
CA GLY A 736 -25.40 8.74 51.98
C GLY A 736 -24.32 8.71 53.06
N SER A 737 -24.65 8.39 54.33
CA SER A 737 -23.61 8.24 55.38
C SER A 737 -22.84 6.93 55.26
N TYR A 738 -23.53 5.84 54.90
CA TYR A 738 -22.95 4.55 54.56
C TYR A 738 -23.99 3.70 53.81
N GLU A 739 -23.52 2.68 53.09
CA GLU A 739 -24.37 1.70 52.42
C GLU A 739 -24.20 0.29 53.03
N PRO A 740 -25.28 -0.39 53.47
CA PRO A 740 -25.20 -1.78 53.92
C PRO A 740 -24.68 -2.71 52.81
N ALA A 741 -23.71 -3.57 53.13
CA ALA A 741 -23.16 -4.56 52.21
C ALA A 741 -23.01 -5.95 52.87
N GLY A 742 -23.15 -6.99 52.07
CA GLY A 742 -23.06 -8.38 52.52
C GLY A 742 -24.39 -8.94 53.06
N THR A 743 -24.35 -10.20 53.49
CA THR A 743 -25.49 -10.90 54.11
C THR A 743 -25.50 -10.66 55.63
N PRO A 744 -26.66 -10.79 56.30
CA PRO A 744 -26.73 -10.81 57.75
C PRO A 744 -25.74 -11.82 58.36
N ALA A 745 -25.01 -11.43 59.39
CA ALA A 745 -24.17 -12.34 60.15
C ALA A 745 -25.05 -13.23 61.03
N GLN A 746 -24.88 -14.55 60.91
CA GLN A 746 -25.66 -15.55 61.61
C GLN A 746 -24.76 -16.30 62.58
N VAL A 747 -25.10 -16.27 63.87
CA VAL A 747 -24.44 -17.05 64.92
C VAL A 747 -25.43 -18.09 65.45
N LEU A 748 -25.14 -19.37 65.19
CA LEU A 748 -25.94 -20.50 65.67
C LEU A 748 -25.47 -20.88 67.08
N VAL A 749 -26.33 -20.77 68.08
CA VAL A 749 -26.08 -21.28 69.43
C VAL A 749 -26.70 -22.67 69.52
N ARG A 750 -25.83 -23.69 69.62
CA ARG A 750 -26.19 -25.10 69.69
C ARG A 750 -26.34 -25.56 71.13
N ASP A 751 -27.34 -26.40 71.37
CA ASP A 751 -27.50 -27.17 72.62
C ASP A 751 -26.36 -28.21 72.74
N ASP A 752 -25.50 -28.07 73.76
CA ASP A 752 -24.41 -28.99 74.07
C ASP A 752 -24.66 -29.96 75.23
N ASP A 753 -25.85 -29.90 75.84
CA ASP A 753 -26.26 -30.66 77.04
C ASP A 753 -26.53 -32.15 76.75
N ASN A 754 -26.49 -32.55 75.48
CA ASN A 754 -26.68 -33.94 75.07
C ASN A 754 -25.36 -34.75 74.96
N ARG A 755 -24.48 -34.67 75.96
CA ARG A 755 -23.25 -35.50 76.05
C ARG A 755 -23.24 -36.52 77.20
N GLY A 756 -23.96 -37.65 77.01
CA GLY A 756 -23.70 -38.99 77.62
C GLY A 756 -24.35 -39.29 78.99
N ALA A 757 -24.77 -40.50 79.38
CA ALA A 757 -24.64 -41.85 78.82
C ALA A 757 -25.69 -42.83 79.44
N ALA A 758 -25.91 -43.95 78.75
CA ALA A 758 -26.98 -44.95 78.93
C ALA A 758 -26.98 -45.81 80.23
N VAL A 759 -28.16 -46.34 80.60
CA VAL A 759 -28.28 -47.71 81.16
C VAL A 759 -29.38 -48.52 80.46
N LYS A 760 -28.90 -49.62 79.88
CA LYS A 760 -29.46 -50.85 79.33
C LYS A 760 -30.75 -51.42 79.95
N ALA A 761 -31.65 -51.91 79.09
CA ALA A 761 -32.42 -53.14 79.30
C ALA A 761 -32.53 -53.93 77.98
N VAL A 762 -32.37 -55.25 78.04
CA VAL A 762 -32.50 -56.25 76.95
C VAL A 762 -33.07 -57.52 77.62
N PRO A 763 -33.85 -58.44 76.99
CA PRO A 763 -34.64 -58.39 75.74
C PRO A 763 -36.10 -58.89 75.91
N SER A 764 -36.93 -58.72 74.87
CA SER A 764 -37.88 -59.77 74.48
C SER A 764 -37.89 -59.93 72.96
N SER A 765 -37.17 -60.95 72.49
CA SER A 765 -37.19 -61.43 71.11
C SER A 765 -38.50 -62.16 70.82
N GLY A 766 -39.16 -61.82 69.71
CA GLY A 766 -40.35 -62.52 69.23
C GLY A 766 -40.61 -62.25 67.76
N TYR A 767 -39.70 -62.76 66.92
CA TYR A 767 -39.87 -63.16 65.51
C TYR A 767 -41.07 -62.60 64.73
N GLY A 768 -40.80 -61.63 63.85
CA GLY A 768 -41.67 -61.26 62.74
C GLY A 768 -41.13 -60.04 62.02
N ASN A 769 -40.84 -60.17 60.72
CA ASN A 769 -40.47 -59.11 59.77
C ASN A 769 -38.97 -58.78 59.60
N LEU A 770 -38.12 -59.79 59.75
CA LEU A 770 -36.79 -59.83 59.17
C LEU A 770 -36.84 -60.12 57.64
N LEU A 771 -37.69 -59.40 56.88
CA LEU A 771 -37.84 -59.65 55.43
C LEU A 771 -38.18 -58.43 54.54
N LEU A 772 -37.99 -57.18 54.97
CA LEU A 772 -38.32 -56.02 54.12
C LEU A 772 -37.30 -54.87 54.12
N LEU A 773 -36.05 -55.08 54.56
CA LEU A 773 -35.02 -54.05 54.50
C LEU A 773 -33.72 -54.54 53.82
N SER A 774 -33.87 -55.27 52.70
CA SER A 774 -32.78 -55.63 51.79
C SER A 774 -32.90 -54.90 50.43
N LEU A 775 -33.53 -53.72 50.38
CA LEU A 775 -33.60 -52.89 49.16
C LEU A 775 -33.71 -51.40 49.50
N SER A 776 -32.58 -50.75 49.84
CA SER A 776 -32.40 -49.29 49.65
C SER A 776 -30.98 -48.80 50.00
N LEU A 777 -29.95 -49.61 49.71
CA LEU A 777 -28.54 -49.17 49.80
C LEU A 777 -27.87 -49.23 48.42
N SER A 778 -28.40 -48.46 47.46
CA SER A 778 -27.79 -48.20 46.16
C SER A 778 -28.47 -46.99 45.52
N GLY A 779 -28.03 -45.77 45.88
CA GLY A 779 -28.67 -44.57 45.30
C GLY A 779 -27.98 -43.21 45.47
N ALA A 780 -27.16 -42.98 46.50
CA ALA A 780 -26.67 -41.61 46.77
C ALA A 780 -25.15 -41.46 46.86
N GLY A 781 -24.38 -42.45 46.37
CA GLY A 781 -22.91 -42.38 46.25
C GLY A 781 -22.39 -41.98 44.86
N MET A 782 -23.28 -41.65 43.91
CA MET A 782 -22.93 -41.55 42.48
C MET A 782 -23.27 -40.20 41.81
N LEU A 783 -23.24 -39.09 42.55
CA LEU A 783 -23.50 -37.75 41.99
C LEU A 783 -22.52 -36.63 42.39
N LEU A 784 -21.50 -36.92 43.20
CA LEU A 784 -20.44 -35.95 43.54
C LEU A 784 -19.03 -36.33 43.04
N ALA A 785 -18.88 -37.48 42.37
CA ALA A 785 -17.62 -37.91 41.75
C ALA A 785 -17.57 -37.70 40.22
N ARG A 786 -18.52 -36.95 39.62
CA ARG A 786 -18.56 -36.67 38.16
C ARG A 786 -18.39 -35.19 37.77
N ARG A 787 -18.19 -34.28 38.73
CA ARG A 787 -17.96 -32.84 38.44
C ARG A 787 -16.52 -32.36 38.62
N GLN A 788 -15.63 -33.15 39.22
CA GLN A 788 -14.20 -32.79 39.36
C GLN A 788 -13.25 -33.49 38.36
N GLN A 789 -13.76 -34.33 37.45
CA GLN A 789 -12.94 -34.96 36.39
C GLN A 789 -13.14 -34.35 34.98
N GLN A 790 -13.93 -33.28 34.83
CA GLN A 790 -14.15 -32.62 33.52
C GLN A 790 -13.44 -31.26 33.35
N GLN A 791 -12.69 -30.75 34.33
CA GLN A 791 -11.91 -29.50 34.20
C GLN A 791 -10.39 -29.69 34.07
N ALA A 792 -9.88 -30.93 34.07
CA ALA A 792 -8.45 -31.21 33.93
C ALA A 792 -8.01 -31.73 32.54
N VAL A 793 -8.88 -31.67 31.51
CA VAL A 793 -8.57 -32.20 30.16
C VAL A 793 -8.75 -31.14 29.04
N ALA A 794 -9.00 -29.87 29.37
CA ALA A 794 -9.17 -28.80 28.38
C ALA A 794 -7.98 -27.80 28.32
N HIS A 795 -6.79 -28.21 28.76
CA HIS A 795 -5.54 -27.45 28.55
C HIS A 795 -4.42 -28.37 28.02
N GLN A 796 -4.70 -29.07 26.93
CA GLN A 796 -3.67 -29.56 26.02
C GLN A 796 -4.31 -29.84 24.66
N LYS A 797 -3.81 -29.14 23.63
CA LYS A 797 -4.22 -29.10 22.21
C LYS A 797 -5.29 -28.05 21.90
N THR A 798 -5.11 -27.11 20.97
CA THR A 798 -4.05 -26.82 19.98
C THR A 798 -4.52 -25.60 19.20
N HIS A 799 -3.60 -24.72 18.78
CA HIS A 799 -3.84 -23.68 17.78
C HIS A 799 -4.85 -22.59 18.14
#